data_AF-A0A8H3EG47-F1
#
_entry.id   AF-A0A8H3EG47-F1
#
_cell.length_a   1.000
_cell.length_b   1.000
_cell.length_c   1.000
_cell.angle_alpha   90.00
_cell.angle_beta   90.00
_cell.angle_gamma   90.00
#
_symmetry.space_group_name_H-M   'P 1'
#
loop_
_entity.id
_entity.type
_entity.pdbx_description
1 polymer ?
#
loop_
_entity_poly.entity_id
_entity_poly.type
_entity_poly.pdbx_seq_one_letter_code
_entity_poly.pdbx_strand_id
1 'polypeptide(L)'
;MRSAAASRIRRRVKTPFRCIAYPNQPSRAYVTSCTSIAPLRPLQAHKFPFDRQWQARRLQSGAAAAVLEQAAEPDNLAQETIIDNLAPQEAARLSRVRNIGIAAHIDSGKTTATERVLYYTGRIKSIHEVRGKDAVGAKMDSMDLEREKGITIQSAATFCDWVKKESGKDEIYHINLIDTPGHIDFTIEVERALRVLDGAVMILCAVSGVQSQTITVDRQMRRYNVPRICFVNKMDRMGANPFKAIDQINHKLKLTAAAVQVPIGSEDTYKGVVDLIRMKAIYNEGLKGETVTVTDDIPADVKPVAIERRKLLVETLADVDDEIAEIFLDERTPSEEQLQAAIRRATISRKFTPVFMGSALADKSVQPMLDGVCDYLPNPSEVENLALDRRRAEAPVKLVPYNSLPFVGLAFKLEESNFGQLTYIRVYQGSLRRAANVFNARTNKKVKVPRIVRMHSNEMEDINEIGAGEICAVFGVDCASGDTFTDGTLGYTMTSMFVPEPVISLSIKPKEQRDLSNFSKAMSRFQREDPTFRVHIDNESSETIISGMGELHLDIYVERMRREYRVACETGQPQVAYRETITQRVPFDHLLKKQTGGAGDYARVMGWMEPTDSLGPNEFEQQVTGGNISEKFLYACDKGFQASCQKGPMIGHRVLGTRMVVNDGATHMTDSSEMAFKTATQQAFRKAFTAGKPQILEPQMKTTITAPNEFQGNIVGLLNKRNSTISETDIGLEDFTLYADCSLHSMFGFSTQLRAATQGKGEFSMEFSHYSTAPGNLQ
;
A
#
# COMPACT_ATOMS: atom_id res chain seq x y z
N MET A 1 -49.30 44.20 7.70
CA MET A 1 -50.48 44.81 7.04
C MET A 1 -50.39 44.54 5.53
N ARG A 2 -51.53 44.41 4.81
CA ARG A 2 -51.80 44.52 3.35
C ARG A 2 -50.65 44.21 2.33
N SER A 3 -50.81 43.54 1.17
CA SER A 3 -51.90 42.87 0.43
C SER A 3 -51.37 42.57 -1.01
N ALA A 4 -51.73 41.57 -1.83
CA ALA A 4 -52.33 40.22 -1.71
C ALA A 4 -52.31 39.52 -3.11
N ALA A 5 -52.53 38.18 -3.18
CA ALA A 5 -52.85 37.32 -4.36
C ALA A 5 -51.83 37.27 -5.54
N ALA A 6 -51.44 36.13 -6.18
CA ALA A 6 -52.12 34.90 -6.68
C ALA A 6 -52.77 35.08 -8.09
N SER A 7 -52.83 34.11 -9.03
CA SER A 7 -52.59 32.64 -9.02
C SER A 7 -52.46 32.00 -10.44
N ARG A 8 -51.91 30.77 -10.56
CA ARG A 8 -52.29 29.61 -11.46
C ARG A 8 -52.37 29.82 -13.02
N ILE A 9 -52.28 28.82 -13.94
CA ILE A 9 -52.12 27.33 -13.89
C ILE A 9 -51.45 26.73 -15.16
N ARG A 10 -51.12 25.43 -15.13
CA ARG A 10 -50.44 24.57 -16.14
C ARG A 10 -51.25 24.20 -17.41
N ARG A 11 -50.53 23.83 -18.49
CA ARG A 11 -50.87 22.81 -19.54
C ARG A 11 -49.59 22.52 -20.38
N ARG A 12 -49.29 21.35 -20.98
CA ARG A 12 -49.97 20.04 -21.15
C ARG A 12 -48.99 18.87 -20.89
N VAL A 13 -49.50 17.66 -20.61
CA VAL A 13 -48.82 16.35 -20.79
C VAL A 13 -49.87 15.29 -21.14
N LYS A 14 -49.64 14.43 -22.16
CA LYS A 14 -49.88 12.95 -22.21
C LYS A 14 -50.00 12.38 -23.64
N THR A 15 -49.70 11.09 -23.73
CA THR A 15 -49.83 10.10 -24.83
C THR A 15 -51.26 9.49 -24.82
N PRO A 16 -51.60 8.33 -25.47
CA PRO A 16 -50.89 7.42 -26.41
C PRO A 16 -51.74 7.03 -27.65
N PHE A 17 -51.35 5.98 -28.41
CA PHE A 17 -52.25 4.86 -28.81
C PHE A 17 -51.47 3.64 -29.36
N ARG A 18 -52.15 2.50 -29.56
CA ARG A 18 -51.61 1.16 -29.93
C ARG A 18 -52.62 0.46 -30.85
N CYS A 19 -52.16 -0.17 -31.95
CA CYS A 19 -52.90 -1.15 -32.81
C CYS A 19 -51.97 -1.71 -33.93
N ILE A 20 -52.33 -2.72 -34.73
CA ILE A 20 -52.66 -4.13 -34.38
C ILE A 20 -52.59 -5.06 -35.63
N ALA A 21 -52.34 -6.36 -35.39
CA ALA A 21 -52.53 -7.53 -36.30
C ALA A 21 -51.68 -7.74 -37.59
N TYR A 22 -51.45 -9.04 -37.84
CA TYR A 22 -51.00 -9.75 -39.06
C TYR A 22 -52.23 -10.31 -39.84
N PRO A 23 -52.15 -11.17 -40.89
CA PRO A 23 -51.04 -11.59 -41.78
C PRO A 23 -51.39 -11.48 -43.30
N ASN A 24 -50.51 -11.92 -44.22
CA ASN A 24 -50.79 -13.03 -45.18
C ASN A 24 -49.66 -13.33 -46.20
N GLN A 25 -49.51 -14.62 -46.53
CA GLN A 25 -48.85 -15.20 -47.74
C GLN A 25 -49.99 -15.75 -48.67
N PRO A 26 -49.82 -16.67 -49.68
CA PRO A 26 -48.63 -17.33 -50.27
C PRO A 26 -48.62 -17.58 -51.82
N SER A 27 -47.56 -18.25 -52.31
CA SER A 27 -47.46 -18.99 -53.62
C SER A 27 -47.41 -18.13 -54.90
N ARG A 28 -46.92 -18.56 -56.09
CA ARG A 28 -46.38 -19.83 -56.69
C ARG A 28 -45.36 -19.41 -57.80
N ALA A 29 -44.62 -20.19 -58.61
CA ALA A 29 -44.47 -21.61 -59.01
C ALA A 29 -42.93 -21.88 -59.24
N TYR A 30 -42.30 -22.96 -59.76
CA TYR A 30 -42.59 -24.13 -60.63
C TYR A 30 -42.78 -23.83 -62.15
N VAL A 31 -42.18 -24.53 -63.14
CA VAL A 31 -41.18 -25.64 -63.16
C VAL A 31 -40.50 -25.80 -64.57
N THR A 32 -39.38 -26.54 -64.66
CA THR A 32 -38.70 -27.07 -65.90
C THR A 32 -38.08 -26.05 -66.89
N SER A 33 -37.15 -26.41 -67.79
CA SER A 33 -36.69 -27.73 -68.29
C SER A 33 -35.17 -27.86 -68.46
N CYS A 34 -34.67 -29.06 -68.79
CA CYS A 34 -33.26 -29.36 -68.99
C CYS A 34 -33.01 -30.01 -70.37
N THR A 35 -31.94 -29.61 -71.06
CA THR A 35 -31.28 -30.41 -72.10
C THR A 35 -29.76 -30.31 -71.91
N SER A 36 -29.07 -31.44 -72.01
CA SER A 36 -27.64 -31.58 -71.69
C SER A 36 -26.78 -31.73 -72.94
N ILE A 37 -25.60 -31.09 -72.96
CA ILE A 37 -24.37 -31.54 -73.61
C ILE A 37 -23.18 -30.82 -72.93
N ALA A 38 -22.03 -31.48 -72.88
CA ALA A 38 -20.78 -31.03 -72.26
C ALA A 38 -19.60 -31.46 -73.18
N PRO A 39 -18.30 -31.10 -72.96
CA PRO A 39 -17.74 -30.45 -71.76
C PRO A 39 -16.64 -29.37 -71.95
N LEU A 40 -16.22 -28.78 -70.82
CA LEU A 40 -14.87 -28.24 -70.52
C LEU A 40 -14.28 -27.03 -71.29
N ARG A 41 -14.41 -25.84 -70.71
CA ARG A 41 -13.28 -25.10 -70.11
C ARG A 41 -13.78 -24.08 -69.05
N PRO A 42 -13.31 -24.12 -67.79
CA PRO A 42 -13.76 -23.18 -66.76
C PRO A 42 -13.02 -21.85 -66.81
N LEU A 43 -13.74 -20.75 -66.57
CA LEU A 43 -13.15 -19.44 -66.27
C LEU A 43 -12.51 -19.43 -64.88
N GLN A 44 -11.42 -18.67 -64.72
CA GLN A 44 -10.75 -18.52 -63.42
C GLN A 44 -11.61 -17.68 -62.46
N ALA A 45 -12.16 -18.31 -61.43
CA ALA A 45 -12.77 -17.61 -60.31
C ALA A 45 -11.69 -17.19 -59.29
N HIS A 46 -11.50 -15.88 -59.10
CA HIS A 46 -10.64 -15.38 -58.02
C HIS A 46 -11.19 -15.78 -56.65
N LYS A 47 -10.45 -16.62 -55.92
CA LYS A 47 -10.71 -16.88 -54.50
C LYS A 47 -10.24 -15.68 -53.69
N PHE A 48 -11.16 -14.95 -53.06
CA PHE A 48 -10.81 -14.10 -51.93
C PHE A 48 -10.25 -14.98 -50.80
N PRO A 49 -9.13 -14.58 -50.14
CA PRO A 49 -8.60 -15.34 -49.02
C PRO A 49 -9.53 -15.24 -47.82
N PHE A 50 -9.89 -16.39 -47.23
CA PHE A 50 -10.59 -16.42 -45.94
C PHE A 50 -9.67 -15.89 -44.84
N ASP A 51 -10.18 -14.99 -44.02
CA ASP A 51 -9.37 -14.17 -43.12
C ASP A 51 -8.91 -14.95 -41.88
N ARG A 52 -7.62 -15.31 -41.84
CA ARG A 52 -6.99 -16.06 -40.74
C ARG A 52 -7.11 -15.33 -39.39
N GLN A 53 -7.18 -13.99 -39.37
CA GLN A 53 -7.33 -13.23 -38.12
C GLN A 53 -8.67 -13.51 -37.43
N TRP A 54 -9.73 -13.77 -38.19
CA TRP A 54 -11.07 -14.03 -37.66
C TRP A 54 -11.18 -15.39 -36.96
N GLN A 55 -10.45 -16.40 -37.45
CA GLN A 55 -10.39 -17.72 -36.80
C GLN A 55 -9.53 -17.68 -35.53
N ALA A 56 -8.38 -16.99 -35.58
CA ALA A 56 -7.50 -16.84 -34.41
C ALA A 56 -8.23 -16.16 -33.22
N ARG A 57 -8.95 -15.06 -33.47
CA ARG A 57 -9.72 -14.35 -32.43
C ARG A 57 -10.82 -15.20 -31.79
N ARG A 58 -11.45 -16.13 -32.54
CA ARG A 58 -12.45 -17.06 -31.99
C ARG A 58 -11.83 -18.15 -31.11
N LEU A 59 -10.65 -18.64 -31.45
CA LEU A 59 -9.93 -19.61 -30.61
C LEU A 59 -9.44 -18.96 -29.31
N GLN A 60 -8.84 -17.77 -29.40
CA GLN A 60 -8.37 -17.02 -28.23
C GLN A 60 -9.51 -16.65 -27.24
N SER A 61 -10.70 -16.31 -27.73
CA SER A 61 -11.84 -16.00 -26.86
C SER A 61 -12.46 -17.25 -26.20
N GLY A 62 -12.36 -18.43 -26.82
CA GLY A 62 -12.72 -19.69 -26.17
C GLY A 62 -11.73 -20.07 -25.06
N ALA A 63 -10.43 -19.99 -25.33
CA ALA A 63 -9.38 -20.28 -24.35
C ALA A 63 -9.44 -19.33 -23.15
N ALA A 64 -9.57 -18.02 -23.39
CA ALA A 64 -9.68 -17.03 -22.32
C ALA A 64 -10.91 -17.23 -21.42
N ALA A 65 -12.05 -17.68 -21.98
CA ALA A 65 -13.23 -18.00 -21.19
C ALA A 65 -12.99 -19.20 -20.25
N ALA A 66 -12.34 -20.27 -20.72
CA ALA A 66 -12.01 -21.44 -19.90
C ALA A 66 -11.01 -21.10 -18.78
N VAL A 67 -9.99 -20.27 -19.07
CA VAL A 67 -9.03 -19.80 -18.06
C VAL A 67 -9.72 -18.93 -17.00
N LEU A 68 -10.70 -18.10 -17.37
CA LEU A 68 -11.48 -17.30 -16.39
C LEU A 68 -12.41 -18.16 -15.53
N GLU A 69 -12.90 -19.29 -16.03
CA GLU A 69 -13.66 -20.27 -15.25
C GLU A 69 -12.75 -21.01 -14.24
N GLN A 70 -11.56 -21.45 -14.66
CA GLN A 70 -10.56 -22.05 -13.77
C GLN A 70 -10.06 -21.07 -12.70
N ALA A 71 -9.82 -19.81 -13.06
CA ALA A 71 -9.33 -18.78 -12.14
C ALA A 71 -10.30 -18.43 -11.00
N ALA A 72 -11.57 -18.86 -11.08
CA ALA A 72 -12.58 -18.71 -10.02
C ALA A 72 -12.33 -19.61 -8.78
N GLU A 73 -11.35 -20.52 -8.87
CA GLU A 73 -10.84 -21.34 -7.77
C GLU A 73 -9.30 -21.31 -7.80
N PRO A 74 -8.63 -20.50 -6.95
CA PRO A 74 -7.21 -20.16 -7.12
C PRO A 74 -6.25 -21.34 -7.24
N ASP A 75 -6.50 -22.42 -6.49
CA ASP A 75 -5.64 -23.61 -6.41
C ASP A 75 -5.65 -24.43 -7.71
N ASN A 76 -6.65 -24.26 -8.58
CA ASN A 76 -6.79 -25.00 -9.85
C ASN A 76 -5.93 -24.42 -10.99
N LEU A 77 -5.30 -23.25 -10.82
CA LEU A 77 -4.61 -22.53 -11.91
C LEU A 77 -3.20 -22.07 -11.51
N ALA A 78 -2.21 -22.93 -11.78
CA ALA A 78 -0.80 -22.64 -11.58
C ALA A 78 -0.32 -21.42 -12.40
N GLN A 79 0.64 -20.67 -11.87
CA GLN A 79 1.14 -19.45 -12.54
C GLN A 79 1.88 -19.76 -13.84
N GLU A 80 2.59 -20.89 -13.90
CA GLU A 80 3.25 -21.40 -15.13
C GLU A 80 2.23 -21.61 -16.26
N THR A 81 1.09 -22.24 -15.96
CA THR A 81 0.00 -22.44 -16.93
C THR A 81 -0.61 -21.13 -17.42
N ILE A 82 -0.61 -20.06 -16.61
CA ILE A 82 -1.01 -18.71 -17.05
C ILE A 82 0.01 -18.14 -18.04
N ILE A 83 1.31 -18.36 -17.80
CA ILE A 83 2.41 -17.87 -18.63
C ILE A 83 2.45 -18.62 -19.98
N ASP A 84 2.34 -19.94 -19.99
CA ASP A 84 2.35 -20.78 -21.20
C ASP A 84 1.19 -20.46 -22.16
N ASN A 85 0.05 -20.04 -21.62
CA ASN A 85 -1.14 -19.68 -22.41
C ASN A 85 -1.19 -18.20 -22.85
N LEU A 86 -0.20 -17.37 -22.50
CA LEU A 86 -0.09 -16.00 -23.04
C LEU A 86 0.10 -16.03 -24.56
N ALA A 87 -0.53 -15.08 -25.26
CA ALA A 87 -0.17 -14.83 -26.65
C ALA A 87 1.30 -14.39 -26.72
N PRO A 88 2.14 -14.90 -27.65
CA PRO A 88 3.58 -14.58 -27.67
C PRO A 88 3.91 -13.08 -27.74
N GLN A 89 3.04 -12.27 -28.34
CA GLN A 89 3.16 -10.81 -28.37
C GLN A 89 2.87 -10.16 -27.01
N GLU A 90 1.99 -10.74 -26.20
CA GLU A 90 1.68 -10.26 -24.85
C GLU A 90 2.75 -10.70 -23.85
N ALA A 91 3.25 -11.94 -23.95
CA ALA A 91 4.41 -12.41 -23.19
C ALA A 91 5.66 -11.56 -23.46
N ALA A 92 5.98 -11.28 -24.73
CA ALA A 92 7.13 -10.44 -25.10
C ALA A 92 6.98 -8.96 -24.70
N ARG A 93 5.75 -8.46 -24.46
CA ARG A 93 5.52 -7.15 -23.84
C ARG A 93 5.72 -7.23 -22.33
N LEU A 94 5.04 -8.17 -21.66
CA LEU A 94 5.02 -8.26 -20.21
C LEU A 94 6.40 -8.57 -19.63
N SER A 95 7.19 -9.45 -20.25
CA SER A 95 8.54 -9.80 -19.81
C SER A 95 9.50 -8.61 -19.72
N ARG A 96 9.20 -7.50 -20.42
CA ARG A 96 9.97 -6.24 -20.39
C ARG A 96 9.43 -5.20 -19.42
N VAL A 97 8.24 -5.38 -18.84
CA VAL A 97 7.68 -4.47 -17.83
C VAL A 97 8.20 -4.81 -16.43
N ARG A 98 8.55 -3.79 -15.64
CA ARG A 98 8.81 -3.90 -14.20
C ARG A 98 8.02 -2.82 -13.46
N ASN A 99 7.20 -3.21 -12.50
CA ASN A 99 6.50 -2.29 -11.60
C ASN A 99 7.22 -2.29 -10.26
N ILE A 100 8.08 -1.30 -10.00
CA ILE A 100 8.95 -1.27 -8.82
C ILE A 100 8.70 -0.09 -7.88
N GLY A 101 8.87 -0.33 -6.58
CA GLY A 101 8.92 0.72 -5.57
C GLY A 101 10.31 0.87 -4.96
N ILE A 102 10.73 2.11 -4.70
CA ILE A 102 11.91 2.39 -3.87
C ILE A 102 11.42 2.68 -2.43
N ALA A 103 11.88 1.90 -1.45
CA ALA A 103 11.42 1.98 -0.06
C ALA A 103 12.58 1.79 0.94
N ALA A 104 12.56 2.52 2.06
CA ALA A 104 13.64 2.60 3.05
C ALA A 104 13.26 3.46 4.27
N HIS A 105 14.10 3.45 5.30
CA HIS A 105 14.11 4.44 6.39
C HIS A 105 14.29 5.90 5.88
N ILE A 106 13.99 6.87 6.75
CA ILE A 106 14.32 8.30 6.57
C ILE A 106 15.82 8.48 6.22
N ASP A 107 16.13 9.53 5.45
CA ASP A 107 17.48 9.97 5.03
C ASP A 107 18.43 8.90 4.46
N SER A 108 17.95 7.68 4.17
CA SER A 108 18.70 6.59 3.50
C SER A 108 19.00 6.86 2.01
N GLY A 109 18.59 8.02 1.49
CA GLY A 109 18.87 8.46 0.13
C GLY A 109 17.96 7.87 -0.95
N LYS A 110 16.69 7.59 -0.64
CA LYS A 110 15.68 7.13 -1.62
C LYS A 110 15.58 8.07 -2.81
N THR A 111 15.11 9.28 -2.57
CA THR A 111 14.88 10.31 -3.60
C THR A 111 16.17 10.62 -4.38
N THR A 112 17.33 10.53 -3.73
CA THR A 112 18.65 10.63 -4.37
C THR A 112 18.92 9.46 -5.33
N ALA A 113 18.62 8.22 -4.94
CA ALA A 113 18.72 7.06 -5.82
C ALA A 113 17.70 7.14 -6.98
N THR A 114 16.46 7.54 -6.69
CA THR A 114 15.40 7.79 -7.68
C THR A 114 15.83 8.84 -8.72
N GLU A 115 16.41 9.96 -8.29
CA GLU A 115 17.04 10.97 -9.15
C GLU A 115 18.09 10.34 -10.09
N ARG A 116 19.03 9.53 -9.56
CA ARG A 116 20.05 8.87 -10.40
C ARG A 116 19.44 7.87 -11.37
N VAL A 117 18.43 7.10 -10.96
CA VAL A 117 17.68 6.20 -11.85
C VAL A 117 17.02 6.96 -13.00
N LEU A 118 16.38 8.10 -12.71
CA LEU A 118 15.80 8.96 -13.75
C LEU A 118 16.85 9.60 -14.66
N TYR A 119 18.06 9.83 -14.18
CA TYR A 119 19.17 10.34 -15.01
C TYR A 119 19.72 9.27 -15.95
N TYR A 120 20.05 8.08 -15.44
CA TYR A 120 20.60 7.00 -16.25
C TYR A 120 19.59 6.41 -17.24
N THR A 121 18.28 6.50 -16.95
CA THR A 121 17.19 6.21 -17.91
C THR A 121 16.87 7.39 -18.86
N GLY A 122 17.67 8.45 -18.86
CA GLY A 122 17.55 9.60 -19.76
C GLY A 122 16.33 10.51 -19.53
N ARG A 123 15.58 10.30 -18.44
CA ARG A 123 14.33 11.03 -18.13
C ARG A 123 14.55 12.37 -17.42
N ILE A 124 15.75 12.64 -16.91
CA ILE A 124 16.21 13.98 -16.48
C ILE A 124 17.58 14.31 -17.09
N LYS A 125 17.76 15.57 -17.51
CA LYS A 125 19.00 16.06 -18.17
C LYS A 125 20.04 16.63 -17.18
N SER A 126 19.60 16.93 -15.97
CA SER A 126 20.40 17.36 -14.83
C SER A 126 19.83 16.69 -13.57
N ILE A 127 20.63 16.69 -12.52
CA ILE A 127 20.34 16.03 -11.24
C ILE A 127 20.43 17.12 -10.18
N HIS A 128 19.52 17.13 -9.20
CA HIS A 128 19.46 18.18 -8.19
C HIS A 128 19.31 17.55 -6.80
N GLU A 129 20.20 17.93 -5.88
CA GLU A 129 20.19 17.37 -4.53
C GLU A 129 18.98 17.85 -3.71
N VAL A 130 18.35 16.94 -2.96
CA VAL A 130 17.19 17.19 -2.08
C VAL A 130 17.42 18.35 -1.11
N ARG A 131 18.66 18.52 -0.62
CA ARG A 131 19.10 19.64 0.24
C ARG A 131 20.27 20.43 -0.39
N GLY A 132 20.31 20.49 -1.72
CA GLY A 132 21.37 21.16 -2.48
C GLY A 132 21.36 22.68 -2.36
N LYS A 133 22.52 23.31 -2.64
CA LYS A 133 22.68 24.78 -2.60
C LYS A 133 21.87 25.52 -3.67
N ASP A 134 21.44 24.81 -4.72
CA ASP A 134 20.84 25.40 -5.92
C ASP A 134 19.36 25.77 -5.75
N ALA A 135 18.74 25.43 -4.61
CA ALA A 135 17.34 25.68 -4.25
C ALA A 135 16.25 25.11 -5.20
N VAL A 136 16.63 24.42 -6.28
CA VAL A 136 15.69 23.74 -7.20
C VAL A 136 14.96 22.58 -6.50
N GLY A 137 15.68 21.81 -5.68
CA GLY A 137 15.22 20.55 -5.08
C GLY A 137 15.17 19.39 -6.08
N ALA A 138 14.98 18.17 -5.58
CA ALA A 138 14.81 16.99 -6.43
C ALA A 138 13.52 17.09 -7.26
N LYS A 139 13.52 16.54 -8.48
CA LYS A 139 12.38 16.60 -9.41
C LYS A 139 11.18 15.77 -8.92
N MET A 140 11.43 14.74 -8.11
CA MET A 140 10.40 13.86 -7.53
C MET A 140 9.70 14.49 -6.31
N ASP A 141 10.41 15.32 -5.55
CA ASP A 141 9.84 16.19 -4.50
C ASP A 141 9.13 17.36 -5.20
N SER A 142 7.92 17.09 -5.69
CA SER A 142 7.16 17.99 -6.55
C SER A 142 6.49 19.14 -5.78
N MET A 143 6.17 18.93 -4.50
CA MET A 143 5.54 19.94 -3.65
C MET A 143 6.58 20.86 -3.01
N ASP A 144 6.26 22.16 -2.89
CA ASP A 144 7.09 23.12 -2.15
C ASP A 144 7.40 22.66 -0.72
N LEU A 145 6.45 21.95 -0.09
CA LEU A 145 6.59 21.40 1.27
C LEU A 145 7.61 20.25 1.34
N GLU A 146 7.72 19.42 0.30
CA GLU A 146 8.68 18.31 0.25
C GLU A 146 10.11 18.88 0.21
N ARG A 147 10.32 19.93 -0.60
CA ARG A 147 11.60 20.65 -0.70
C ARG A 147 11.93 21.45 0.55
N GLU A 148 10.96 22.15 1.13
CA GLU A 148 11.14 22.96 2.35
C GLU A 148 11.48 22.10 3.58
N LYS A 149 10.91 20.89 3.68
CA LYS A 149 11.20 19.93 4.75
C LYS A 149 12.36 18.98 4.41
N GLY A 150 12.73 18.85 3.14
CA GLY A 150 13.73 17.91 2.65
C GLY A 150 13.34 16.44 2.89
N ILE A 151 12.06 16.12 2.67
CA ILE A 151 11.46 14.78 2.77
C ILE A 151 10.37 14.58 1.71
N THR A 152 10.28 13.39 1.13
CA THR A 152 9.19 13.00 0.23
C THR A 152 7.92 12.69 1.05
N ILE A 153 6.79 13.30 0.69
CA ILE A 153 5.50 13.27 1.42
C ILE A 153 4.49 12.39 0.68
N GLN A 154 4.38 12.52 -0.65
CA GLN A 154 3.48 11.70 -1.47
C GLN A 154 4.23 10.64 -2.27
N SER A 155 3.53 9.56 -2.63
CA SER A 155 4.08 8.60 -3.58
C SER A 155 4.21 9.23 -4.98
N ALA A 156 5.42 9.17 -5.57
CA ALA A 156 5.74 9.79 -6.85
C ALA A 156 5.90 8.70 -7.92
N ALA A 157 4.93 8.58 -8.82
CA ALA A 157 4.91 7.57 -9.88
C ALA A 157 5.43 8.15 -11.20
N THR A 158 6.44 7.52 -11.81
CA THR A 158 7.02 7.93 -13.10
C THR A 158 7.37 6.73 -13.96
N PHE A 159 7.09 6.82 -15.26
CA PHE A 159 7.53 5.86 -16.26
C PHE A 159 8.94 6.20 -16.78
N CYS A 160 9.85 5.23 -16.81
CA CYS A 160 11.18 5.34 -17.40
C CYS A 160 11.57 4.08 -18.20
N ASP A 161 12.53 4.22 -19.12
CA ASP A 161 13.04 3.10 -19.93
C ASP A 161 14.49 2.84 -19.57
N TRP A 162 14.83 1.59 -19.25
CA TRP A 162 16.20 1.15 -19.05
C TRP A 162 16.70 0.38 -20.27
N VAL A 163 17.90 0.71 -20.75
CA VAL A 163 18.56 -0.01 -21.84
C VAL A 163 19.64 -0.89 -21.22
N LYS A 164 19.28 -2.13 -20.89
CA LYS A 164 20.23 -3.12 -20.41
C LYS A 164 21.18 -3.46 -21.55
N LYS A 165 22.50 -3.43 -21.29
CA LYS A 165 23.54 -3.74 -22.28
C LYS A 165 24.23 -5.05 -21.93
N GLU A 166 23.92 -6.11 -22.66
CA GLU A 166 24.38 -7.45 -22.35
C GLU A 166 24.87 -8.17 -23.60
N SER A 167 26.11 -8.70 -23.57
CA SER A 167 26.71 -9.51 -24.63
C SER A 167 26.58 -8.90 -26.04
N GLY A 168 26.69 -7.56 -26.14
CA GLY A 168 26.59 -6.81 -27.40
C GLY A 168 25.15 -6.54 -27.89
N LYS A 169 24.13 -6.79 -27.05
CA LYS A 169 22.73 -6.47 -27.33
C LYS A 169 22.23 -5.38 -26.37
N ASP A 170 21.47 -4.44 -26.93
CA ASP A 170 20.73 -3.43 -26.17
C ASP A 170 19.27 -3.91 -26.01
N GLU A 171 18.85 -4.24 -24.79
CA GLU A 171 17.48 -4.63 -24.46
C GLU A 171 16.75 -3.51 -23.70
N ILE A 172 15.56 -3.14 -24.16
CA ILE A 172 14.76 -2.07 -23.56
C ILE A 172 13.73 -2.67 -22.58
N TYR A 173 13.84 -2.27 -21.32
CA TYR A 173 12.92 -2.59 -20.23
C TYR A 173 12.12 -1.35 -19.83
N HIS A 174 10.82 -1.53 -19.62
CA HIS A 174 9.86 -0.48 -19.28
C HIS A 174 9.60 -0.49 -17.77
N ILE A 175 10.11 0.50 -17.05
CA ILE A 175 10.07 0.56 -15.59
C ILE A 175 9.01 1.59 -15.17
N ASN A 176 7.94 1.11 -14.51
CA ASN A 176 7.07 1.97 -13.72
C ASN A 176 7.68 2.07 -12.32
N LEU A 177 8.23 3.24 -11.99
CA LEU A 177 8.87 3.51 -10.71
C LEU A 177 7.93 4.31 -9.81
N ILE A 178 7.68 3.82 -8.59
CA ILE A 178 7.01 4.56 -7.52
C ILE A 178 8.03 4.84 -6.41
N ASP A 179 8.43 6.10 -6.22
CA ASP A 179 9.15 6.49 -5.01
C ASP A 179 8.16 6.57 -3.84
N THR A 180 8.58 6.09 -2.67
CA THR A 180 7.70 5.95 -1.49
C THR A 180 8.20 6.79 -0.32
N PRO A 181 7.31 7.46 0.44
CA PRO A 181 7.70 8.22 1.62
C PRO A 181 8.48 7.38 2.63
N GLY A 182 9.56 7.96 3.18
CA GLY A 182 10.31 7.32 4.27
C GLY A 182 9.70 7.49 5.65
N HIS A 183 8.74 8.41 5.80
CA HIS A 183 8.28 8.85 7.11
C HIS A 183 7.08 8.04 7.61
N ILE A 184 7.16 7.63 8.88
CA ILE A 184 6.11 6.97 9.68
C ILE A 184 4.70 7.54 9.45
N ASP A 185 4.54 8.86 9.55
CA ASP A 185 3.30 9.60 9.29
C ASP A 185 2.66 9.28 7.92
N PHE A 186 3.46 9.00 6.89
CA PHE A 186 3.01 8.70 5.52
C PHE A 186 3.10 7.21 5.18
N THR A 187 3.12 6.33 6.18
CA THR A 187 3.06 4.86 6.01
C THR A 187 1.92 4.41 5.10
N ILE A 188 0.81 5.14 5.04
CA ILE A 188 -0.33 4.83 4.18
C ILE A 188 -0.02 4.94 2.68
N GLU A 189 0.89 5.83 2.26
CA GLU A 189 1.39 5.90 0.89
C GLU A 189 2.27 4.68 0.57
N VAL A 190 3.00 4.16 1.55
CA VAL A 190 3.82 2.94 1.41
C VAL A 190 2.94 1.69 1.32
N GLU A 191 1.90 1.58 2.15
CA GLU A 191 0.87 0.52 2.06
C GLU A 191 0.23 0.50 0.66
N ARG A 192 -0.18 1.69 0.17
CA ARG A 192 -0.79 1.90 -1.15
C ARG A 192 0.15 1.51 -2.28
N ALA A 193 1.39 1.97 -2.24
CA ALA A 193 2.39 1.66 -3.26
C ALA A 193 2.67 0.16 -3.30
N LEU A 194 3.01 -0.46 -2.17
CA LEU A 194 3.36 -1.88 -2.12
C LEU A 194 2.21 -2.81 -2.56
N ARG A 195 0.94 -2.44 -2.34
CA ARG A 195 -0.21 -3.21 -2.86
C ARG A 195 -0.33 -3.21 -4.39
N VAL A 196 0.34 -2.29 -5.07
CA VAL A 196 0.23 -1.98 -6.51
C VAL A 196 1.47 -2.36 -7.30
N LEU A 197 2.56 -2.73 -6.62
CA LEU A 197 3.85 -3.06 -7.23
C LEU A 197 4.01 -4.56 -7.45
N ASP A 198 4.94 -4.92 -8.32
CA ASP A 198 5.33 -6.32 -8.56
C ASP A 198 6.67 -6.66 -7.89
N GLY A 199 7.54 -5.67 -7.67
CA GLY A 199 8.75 -5.82 -6.88
C GLY A 199 9.14 -4.54 -6.14
N ALA A 200 10.16 -4.63 -5.29
CA ALA A 200 10.69 -3.46 -4.58
C ALA A 200 12.22 -3.46 -4.47
N VAL A 201 12.79 -2.26 -4.40
CA VAL A 201 14.18 -2.00 -4.04
C VAL A 201 14.18 -1.47 -2.60
N MET A 202 14.63 -2.29 -1.66
CA MET A 202 14.78 -1.89 -0.26
C MET A 202 16.16 -1.25 -0.08
N ILE A 203 16.21 0.06 0.17
CA ILE A 203 17.47 0.78 0.37
C ILE A 203 17.86 0.79 1.85
N LEU A 204 19.13 0.53 2.15
CA LEU A 204 19.71 0.60 3.50
C LEU A 204 20.93 1.53 3.52
N CYS A 205 21.31 1.98 4.71
CA CYS A 205 22.50 2.80 4.94
C CYS A 205 23.72 1.90 5.24
N ALA A 206 24.85 2.07 4.52
CA ALA A 206 26.07 1.30 4.75
C ALA A 206 26.68 1.45 6.16
N VAL A 207 26.37 2.54 6.87
CA VAL A 207 26.85 2.81 8.24
C VAL A 207 25.86 2.28 9.29
N SER A 208 24.59 2.67 9.14
CA SER A 208 23.52 2.45 10.13
C SER A 208 22.83 1.09 10.00
N GLY A 209 22.92 0.43 8.84
CA GLY A 209 22.35 -0.90 8.60
C GLY A 209 20.82 -0.95 8.68
N VAL A 210 20.29 -1.89 9.47
CA VAL A 210 18.86 -2.11 9.68
C VAL A 210 18.37 -1.30 10.89
N GLN A 211 17.54 -0.29 10.59
CA GLN A 211 16.88 0.60 11.56
C GLN A 211 15.41 0.18 11.76
N SER A 212 14.74 0.73 12.78
CA SER A 212 13.37 0.35 13.18
C SER A 212 12.36 0.44 12.03
N GLN A 213 12.30 1.56 11.32
CA GLN A 213 11.40 1.70 10.17
C GLN A 213 11.71 0.72 9.04
N THR A 214 12.96 0.24 8.89
CA THR A 214 13.30 -0.81 7.91
C THR A 214 12.60 -2.13 8.24
N ILE A 215 12.43 -2.45 9.53
CA ILE A 215 11.64 -3.61 10.00
C ILE A 215 10.15 -3.41 9.66
N THR A 216 9.62 -2.20 9.85
CA THR A 216 8.22 -1.89 9.51
C THR A 216 7.98 -1.90 7.98
N VAL A 217 8.92 -1.42 7.17
CA VAL A 217 8.88 -1.55 5.69
C VAL A 217 8.98 -3.02 5.25
N ASP A 218 9.84 -3.84 5.88
CA ASP A 218 9.86 -5.29 5.63
C ASP A 218 8.49 -5.93 5.96
N ARG A 219 7.90 -5.58 7.11
CA ARG A 219 6.58 -6.09 7.52
C ARG A 219 5.48 -5.71 6.51
N GLN A 220 5.53 -4.53 5.91
CA GLN A 220 4.60 -4.12 4.85
C GLN A 220 4.84 -4.90 3.55
N MET A 221 6.09 -5.08 3.11
CA MET A 221 6.42 -5.90 1.94
C MET A 221 5.99 -7.36 2.12
N ARG A 222 6.22 -7.94 3.32
CA ARG A 222 5.74 -9.29 3.69
C ARG A 222 4.21 -9.38 3.62
N ARG A 223 3.47 -8.38 4.13
CA ARG A 223 1.99 -8.36 4.11
C ARG A 223 1.42 -8.46 2.70
N TYR A 224 2.02 -7.76 1.73
CA TYR A 224 1.58 -7.77 0.33
C TYR A 224 2.31 -8.79 -0.55
N ASN A 225 3.10 -9.70 0.04
CA ASN A 225 3.85 -10.74 -0.67
C ASN A 225 4.79 -10.20 -1.77
N VAL A 226 5.40 -9.03 -1.58
CA VAL A 226 6.22 -8.36 -2.62
C VAL A 226 7.66 -8.89 -2.65
N PRO A 227 8.15 -9.45 -3.78
CA PRO A 227 9.57 -9.75 -4.02
C PRO A 227 10.46 -8.51 -3.97
N ARG A 228 11.70 -8.66 -3.50
CA ARG A 228 12.58 -7.50 -3.28
C ARG A 228 14.05 -7.80 -3.55
N ILE A 229 14.78 -6.74 -3.91
CA ILE A 229 16.25 -6.69 -3.83
C ILE A 229 16.65 -5.67 -2.76
N CYS A 230 17.83 -5.82 -2.16
CA CYS A 230 18.39 -4.80 -1.27
C CYS A 230 19.47 -3.98 -1.99
N PHE A 231 19.55 -2.68 -1.69
CA PHE A 231 20.63 -1.80 -2.13
C PHE A 231 21.24 -1.07 -0.93
N VAL A 232 22.48 -1.42 -0.59
CA VAL A 232 23.25 -0.75 0.46
C VAL A 232 23.86 0.52 -0.11
N ASN A 233 23.23 1.65 0.20
CA ASN A 233 23.59 2.98 -0.25
C ASN A 233 24.54 3.66 0.75
N LYS A 234 25.14 4.79 0.33
CA LYS A 234 26.11 5.59 1.11
C LYS A 234 27.47 4.91 1.35
N MET A 235 27.94 4.09 0.41
CA MET A 235 29.28 3.48 0.45
C MET A 235 30.45 4.49 0.49
N ASP A 236 30.16 5.75 0.18
CA ASP A 236 31.05 6.92 0.25
C ASP A 236 31.30 7.46 1.68
N ARG A 237 30.48 7.08 2.67
CA ARG A 237 30.61 7.63 4.03
C ARG A 237 31.66 6.90 4.86
N MET A 238 32.30 7.63 5.78
CA MET A 238 33.12 7.04 6.83
C MET A 238 32.33 5.99 7.63
N GLY A 239 32.97 4.87 7.96
CA GLY A 239 32.35 3.74 8.66
C GLY A 239 31.40 2.89 7.79
N ALA A 240 31.39 3.06 6.47
CA ALA A 240 30.56 2.25 5.57
C ALA A 240 31.01 0.78 5.56
N ASN A 241 30.13 -0.12 6.03
CA ASN A 241 30.36 -1.56 6.05
C ASN A 241 29.12 -2.31 5.50
N PRO A 242 29.12 -2.71 4.22
CA PRO A 242 27.97 -3.39 3.62
C PRO A 242 27.75 -4.79 4.17
N PHE A 243 28.80 -5.47 4.65
CA PHE A 243 28.68 -6.80 5.25
C PHE A 243 27.93 -6.73 6.59
N LYS A 244 28.26 -5.76 7.46
CA LYS A 244 27.47 -5.45 8.67
C LYS A 244 25.98 -5.25 8.36
N ALA A 245 25.66 -4.55 7.26
CA ALA A 245 24.28 -4.36 6.84
C ALA A 245 23.60 -5.68 6.40
N ILE A 246 24.31 -6.55 5.68
CA ILE A 246 23.84 -7.89 5.28
C ILE A 246 23.62 -8.79 6.50
N ASP A 247 24.56 -8.82 7.45
CA ASP A 247 24.46 -9.61 8.67
C ASP A 247 23.24 -9.14 9.50
N GLN A 248 23.00 -7.83 9.57
CA GLN A 248 21.80 -7.25 10.19
C GLN A 248 20.50 -7.56 9.42
N ILE A 249 20.50 -7.69 8.09
CA ILE A 249 19.32 -8.16 7.33
C ILE A 249 18.99 -9.60 7.73
N ASN A 250 20.00 -10.49 7.75
CA ASN A 250 19.80 -11.89 8.15
C ASN A 250 19.30 -12.01 9.59
N HIS A 251 19.92 -11.30 10.55
CA HIS A 251 19.58 -11.42 11.98
C HIS A 251 18.36 -10.59 12.42
N LYS A 252 18.29 -9.29 12.08
CA LYS A 252 17.21 -8.39 12.54
C LYS A 252 15.94 -8.54 11.69
N LEU A 253 16.05 -8.69 10.36
CA LEU A 253 14.89 -8.85 9.47
C LEU A 253 14.47 -10.31 9.27
N LYS A 254 15.34 -11.30 9.51
CA LYS A 254 15.08 -12.73 9.23
C LYS A 254 14.70 -12.94 7.75
N LEU A 255 15.60 -12.49 6.88
CA LEU A 255 15.58 -12.67 5.44
C LEU A 255 16.91 -13.32 5.02
N THR A 256 16.86 -14.46 4.33
CA THR A 256 18.05 -15.11 3.78
C THR A 256 18.62 -14.24 2.67
N ALA A 257 19.71 -13.54 2.95
CA ALA A 257 20.25 -12.49 2.08
C ALA A 257 21.76 -12.58 1.98
N ALA A 258 22.29 -12.65 0.76
CA ALA A 258 23.72 -12.65 0.49
C ALA A 258 24.09 -11.52 -0.49
N ALA A 259 25.35 -11.11 -0.44
CA ALA A 259 25.91 -10.17 -1.39
C ALA A 259 25.93 -10.79 -2.80
N VAL A 260 25.46 -10.06 -3.81
CA VAL A 260 25.77 -10.37 -5.22
C VAL A 260 26.98 -9.58 -5.74
N GLN A 261 27.50 -8.67 -4.90
CA GLN A 261 28.59 -7.75 -5.21
C GLN A 261 29.59 -7.64 -4.05
N VAL A 262 30.82 -7.21 -4.33
CA VAL A 262 31.82 -6.83 -3.33
C VAL A 262 32.37 -5.44 -3.69
N PRO A 263 32.60 -4.52 -2.73
CA PRO A 263 32.97 -3.15 -3.06
C PRO A 263 34.46 -3.05 -3.44
N ILE A 264 34.78 -2.17 -4.39
CA ILE A 264 36.17 -1.85 -4.75
C ILE A 264 36.54 -0.54 -4.07
N GLY A 265 37.32 -0.67 -2.98
CA GLY A 265 37.56 0.42 -2.03
C GLY A 265 36.38 0.68 -1.08
N SER A 266 36.55 1.65 -0.19
CA SER A 266 35.54 2.08 0.79
C SER A 266 35.63 3.59 1.02
N GLU A 267 34.54 4.22 1.48
CA GLU A 267 34.52 5.64 1.83
C GLU A 267 34.93 6.49 0.61
N ASP A 268 35.75 7.53 0.77
CA ASP A 268 36.30 8.33 -0.35
C ASP A 268 37.04 7.50 -1.42
N THR A 269 37.57 6.31 -1.05
CA THR A 269 38.30 5.44 -1.97
C THR A 269 37.41 4.51 -2.80
N TYR A 270 36.09 4.53 -2.57
CA TYR A 270 35.12 3.70 -3.29
C TYR A 270 35.07 4.03 -4.79
N LYS A 271 35.29 3.04 -5.66
CA LYS A 271 35.39 3.21 -7.13
C LYS A 271 34.37 2.41 -7.94
N GLY A 272 33.79 1.36 -7.38
CA GLY A 272 32.93 0.42 -8.11
C GLY A 272 32.67 -0.86 -7.33
N VAL A 273 32.25 -1.91 -8.05
CA VAL A 273 31.91 -3.23 -7.49
C VAL A 273 32.49 -4.36 -8.31
N VAL A 274 32.79 -5.48 -7.67
CA VAL A 274 32.97 -6.78 -8.32
C VAL A 274 31.62 -7.47 -8.36
N ASP A 275 31.16 -7.88 -9.54
CA ASP A 275 30.02 -8.79 -9.72
C ASP A 275 30.47 -10.22 -9.37
N LEU A 276 29.85 -10.85 -8.36
CA LEU A 276 30.19 -12.20 -7.91
C LEU A 276 29.64 -13.31 -8.82
N ILE A 277 28.67 -12.99 -9.68
CA ILE A 277 28.06 -13.96 -10.58
C ILE A 277 29.00 -14.19 -11.77
N ARG A 278 29.38 -13.11 -12.46
CA ARG A 278 30.28 -13.12 -13.63
C ARG A 278 31.77 -13.07 -13.27
N MET A 279 32.09 -12.76 -12.01
CA MET A 279 33.46 -12.51 -11.52
C MET A 279 34.20 -11.43 -12.32
N LYS A 280 33.56 -10.27 -12.51
CA LYS A 280 34.10 -9.10 -13.25
C LYS A 280 34.08 -7.86 -12.38
N ALA A 281 35.10 -7.01 -12.52
CA ALA A 281 35.17 -5.70 -11.86
C ALA A 281 34.49 -4.63 -12.72
N ILE A 282 33.52 -3.92 -12.13
CA ILE A 282 32.70 -2.88 -12.74
C ILE A 282 33.06 -1.53 -12.09
N TYR A 283 33.59 -0.62 -12.89
CA TYR A 283 33.94 0.74 -12.50
C TYR A 283 32.95 1.75 -13.06
N ASN A 284 32.67 2.80 -12.28
CA ASN A 284 31.85 3.93 -12.72
C ASN A 284 32.73 5.17 -12.90
N GLU A 285 32.91 5.58 -14.15
CA GLU A 285 33.85 6.61 -14.58
C GLU A 285 33.13 7.79 -15.25
N GLY A 286 33.84 8.93 -15.33
CA GLY A 286 33.27 10.21 -15.77
C GLY A 286 32.55 10.98 -14.66
N LEU A 287 32.15 12.22 -14.95
CA LEU A 287 31.67 13.21 -13.97
C LEU A 287 30.44 12.78 -13.15
N LYS A 288 29.66 11.81 -13.64
CA LYS A 288 28.47 11.25 -13.01
C LYS A 288 28.38 9.72 -13.17
N GLY A 289 29.54 9.04 -13.28
CA GLY A 289 29.62 7.59 -13.41
C GLY A 289 28.95 7.02 -14.67
N GLU A 290 28.74 7.85 -15.70
CA GLU A 290 28.06 7.53 -16.97
C GLU A 290 28.83 6.51 -17.81
N THR A 291 30.15 6.47 -17.68
CA THR A 291 31.00 5.48 -18.36
C THR A 291 31.15 4.27 -17.45
N VAL A 292 30.42 3.19 -17.75
CA VAL A 292 30.52 1.92 -17.02
C VAL A 292 31.59 1.06 -17.67
N THR A 293 32.74 0.94 -17.01
CA THR A 293 33.90 0.19 -17.50
C THR A 293 33.92 -1.18 -16.84
N VAL A 294 33.65 -2.25 -17.60
CA VAL A 294 33.66 -3.64 -17.12
C VAL A 294 34.97 -4.31 -17.52
N THR A 295 35.60 -4.99 -16.57
CA THR A 295 36.93 -5.61 -16.71
C THR A 295 36.97 -6.99 -16.08
N ASP A 296 37.75 -7.90 -16.66
CA ASP A 296 37.93 -9.27 -16.14
C ASP A 296 38.98 -9.34 -15.01
N ASP A 297 39.86 -8.33 -14.92
CA ASP A 297 40.90 -8.24 -13.90
C ASP A 297 40.36 -7.67 -12.57
N ILE A 298 39.95 -8.56 -11.67
CA ILE A 298 39.60 -8.21 -10.28
C ILE A 298 40.86 -7.76 -9.51
N PRO A 299 40.84 -6.59 -8.84
CA PRO A 299 41.93 -6.10 -7.98
C PRO A 299 42.42 -7.12 -6.95
N ALA A 300 43.75 -7.23 -6.78
CA ALA A 300 44.38 -8.30 -5.99
C ALA A 300 44.08 -8.24 -4.48
N ASP A 301 43.74 -7.06 -3.97
CA ASP A 301 43.26 -6.79 -2.62
C ASP A 301 41.80 -7.26 -2.40
N VAL A 302 40.93 -7.04 -3.39
CA VAL A 302 39.51 -7.42 -3.32
C VAL A 302 39.27 -8.89 -3.69
N LYS A 303 40.12 -9.48 -4.54
CA LYS A 303 39.97 -10.83 -5.10
C LYS A 303 39.78 -11.96 -4.07
N PRO A 304 40.48 -12.00 -2.91
CA PRO A 304 40.23 -13.01 -1.88
C PRO A 304 38.82 -12.92 -1.30
N VAL A 305 38.37 -11.70 -0.97
CA VAL A 305 37.02 -11.43 -0.43
C VAL A 305 35.94 -11.74 -1.47
N ALA A 306 36.19 -11.48 -2.75
CA ALA A 306 35.27 -11.85 -3.83
C ALA A 306 35.09 -13.38 -3.93
N ILE A 307 36.17 -14.16 -3.81
CA ILE A 307 36.10 -15.63 -3.84
C ILE A 307 35.36 -16.18 -2.60
N GLU A 308 35.68 -15.67 -1.41
CA GLU A 308 35.00 -16.01 -0.16
C GLU A 308 33.50 -15.72 -0.22
N ARG A 309 33.12 -14.50 -0.64
CA ARG A 309 31.71 -14.08 -0.72
C ARG A 309 30.95 -14.76 -1.85
N ARG A 310 31.61 -15.17 -2.95
CA ARG A 310 30.98 -16.03 -3.97
C ARG A 310 30.68 -17.43 -3.42
N LYS A 311 31.57 -18.01 -2.61
CA LYS A 311 31.31 -19.30 -1.95
C LYS A 311 30.11 -19.19 -1.01
N LEU A 312 30.10 -18.16 -0.15
CA LEU A 312 28.98 -17.87 0.75
C LEU A 312 27.66 -17.63 -0.01
N LEU A 313 27.69 -16.96 -1.17
CA LEU A 313 26.51 -16.77 -2.02
C LEU A 313 25.95 -18.10 -2.54
N VAL A 314 26.80 -19.01 -3.01
CA VAL A 314 26.37 -20.34 -3.49
C VAL A 314 25.84 -21.19 -2.33
N GLU A 315 26.49 -21.17 -1.16
CA GLU A 315 26.02 -21.84 0.06
C GLU A 315 24.64 -21.32 0.49
N THR A 316 24.47 -20.00 0.55
CA THR A 316 23.20 -19.35 0.92
C THR A 316 22.09 -19.61 -0.09
N LEU A 317 22.42 -19.93 -1.35
CA LEU A 317 21.45 -20.31 -2.38
C LEU A 317 21.10 -21.81 -2.33
N ALA A 318 22.04 -22.69 -1.94
CA ALA A 318 21.78 -24.11 -1.72
C ALA A 318 20.77 -24.35 -0.57
N ASP A 319 20.70 -23.45 0.42
CA ASP A 319 19.68 -23.49 1.49
C ASP A 319 18.24 -23.19 1.01
N VAL A 320 18.05 -22.69 -0.22
CA VAL A 320 16.76 -22.13 -0.68
C VAL A 320 16.32 -22.53 -2.10
N ASP A 321 17.23 -22.93 -2.98
CA ASP A 321 16.96 -23.33 -4.36
C ASP A 321 17.48 -24.75 -4.64
N ASP A 322 16.57 -25.64 -4.98
CA ASP A 322 16.82 -27.09 -4.97
C ASP A 322 17.82 -27.52 -6.08
N GLU A 323 17.90 -26.80 -7.21
CA GLU A 323 18.88 -27.06 -8.28
C GLU A 323 20.31 -26.73 -7.80
N ILE A 324 20.48 -25.60 -7.09
CA ILE A 324 21.78 -25.22 -6.52
C ILE A 324 22.16 -26.17 -5.37
N ALA A 325 21.19 -26.65 -4.60
CA ALA A 325 21.42 -27.65 -3.55
C ALA A 325 22.02 -28.95 -4.13
N GLU A 326 21.43 -29.51 -5.19
CA GLU A 326 21.96 -30.70 -5.88
C GLU A 326 23.38 -30.44 -6.42
N ILE A 327 23.60 -29.33 -7.13
CA ILE A 327 24.91 -28.97 -7.71
C ILE A 327 25.99 -28.81 -6.63
N PHE A 328 25.65 -28.21 -5.49
CA PHE A 328 26.56 -28.00 -4.37
C PHE A 328 26.91 -29.29 -3.63
N LEU A 329 25.93 -30.19 -3.41
CA LEU A 329 26.15 -31.50 -2.81
C LEU A 329 27.01 -32.42 -3.68
N ASP A 330 26.96 -32.26 -5.00
CA ASP A 330 27.80 -32.96 -5.98
C ASP A 330 29.23 -32.38 -6.11
N GLU A 331 29.61 -31.43 -5.23
CA GLU A 331 30.86 -30.64 -5.26
C GLU A 331 31.14 -29.88 -6.58
N ARG A 332 30.09 -29.58 -7.36
CA ARG A 332 30.20 -28.90 -8.66
C ARG A 332 30.04 -27.39 -8.52
N THR A 333 30.72 -26.63 -9.38
CA THR A 333 30.50 -25.18 -9.51
C THR A 333 29.32 -24.91 -10.45
N PRO A 334 28.26 -24.18 -10.03
CA PRO A 334 27.16 -23.80 -10.92
C PRO A 334 27.63 -22.86 -12.03
N SER A 335 26.96 -22.90 -13.19
CA SER A 335 27.20 -21.94 -14.27
C SER A 335 26.67 -20.55 -13.95
N GLU A 336 27.11 -19.52 -14.68
CA GLU A 336 26.58 -18.15 -14.52
C GLU A 336 25.07 -18.09 -14.80
N GLU A 337 24.59 -18.81 -15.81
CA GLU A 337 23.17 -18.87 -16.18
C GLU A 337 22.34 -19.56 -15.10
N GLN A 338 22.82 -20.68 -14.54
CA GLN A 338 22.16 -21.38 -13.44
C GLN A 338 22.11 -20.52 -12.17
N LEU A 339 23.20 -19.83 -11.85
CA LEU A 339 23.27 -18.95 -10.68
C LEU A 339 22.31 -17.75 -10.82
N GLN A 340 22.20 -17.15 -12.00
CA GLN A 340 21.22 -16.09 -12.28
C GLN A 340 19.78 -16.61 -12.20
N ALA A 341 19.50 -17.79 -12.78
CA ALA A 341 18.19 -18.43 -12.74
C ALA A 341 17.75 -18.75 -11.30
N ALA A 342 18.64 -19.34 -10.50
CA ALA A 342 18.39 -19.65 -9.10
C ALA A 342 18.14 -18.38 -8.25
N ILE A 343 18.98 -17.34 -8.40
CA ILE A 343 18.72 -16.05 -7.71
C ILE A 343 17.36 -15.49 -8.11
N ARG A 344 16.97 -15.55 -9.40
CA ARG A 344 15.65 -15.08 -9.86
C ARG A 344 14.51 -15.91 -9.24
N ARG A 345 14.57 -17.24 -9.30
CA ARG A 345 13.57 -18.15 -8.67
C ARG A 345 13.43 -17.89 -7.18
N ALA A 346 14.54 -17.83 -6.46
CA ALA A 346 14.57 -17.63 -5.01
C ALA A 346 14.13 -16.21 -4.59
N THR A 347 14.37 -15.20 -5.43
CA THR A 347 13.89 -13.82 -5.20
C THR A 347 12.38 -13.70 -5.42
N ILE A 348 11.84 -14.22 -6.53
CA ILE A 348 10.40 -14.17 -6.85
C ILE A 348 9.59 -14.99 -5.83
N SER A 349 10.08 -16.17 -5.43
CA SER A 349 9.48 -16.96 -4.34
C SER A 349 9.69 -16.37 -2.94
N ARG A 350 10.47 -15.28 -2.81
CA ARG A 350 10.78 -14.56 -1.56
C ARG A 350 11.55 -15.38 -0.52
N LYS A 351 12.14 -16.51 -0.92
CA LYS A 351 13.06 -17.29 -0.08
C LYS A 351 14.41 -16.56 0.09
N PHE A 352 14.89 -15.88 -0.95
CA PHE A 352 16.17 -15.18 -0.99
C PHE A 352 15.97 -13.67 -1.21
N THR A 353 17.00 -12.87 -0.91
CA THR A 353 17.06 -11.44 -1.25
C THR A 353 18.49 -11.05 -1.66
N PRO A 354 18.77 -10.77 -2.95
CA PRO A 354 20.10 -10.37 -3.39
C PRO A 354 20.42 -8.96 -2.90
N VAL A 355 21.66 -8.77 -2.42
CA VAL A 355 22.13 -7.49 -1.88
C VAL A 355 23.17 -6.85 -2.80
N PHE A 356 22.77 -5.74 -3.39
CA PHE A 356 23.59 -4.81 -4.18
C PHE A 356 24.16 -3.70 -3.29
N MET A 357 25.17 -2.98 -3.76
CA MET A 357 25.79 -1.87 -3.01
C MET A 357 26.27 -0.73 -3.90
N GLY A 358 26.32 0.48 -3.36
CA GLY A 358 26.75 1.66 -4.11
C GLY A 358 26.65 2.99 -3.36
N SER A 359 26.79 4.07 -4.12
CA SER A 359 26.50 5.43 -3.66
C SER A 359 25.70 6.18 -4.71
N ALA A 360 24.45 6.49 -4.37
CA ALA A 360 23.61 7.41 -5.14
C ALA A 360 24.03 8.89 -5.00
N LEU A 361 24.95 9.22 -4.08
CA LEU A 361 25.50 10.58 -3.97
C LEU A 361 26.74 10.75 -4.84
N ALA A 362 27.67 9.79 -4.76
CA ALA A 362 28.93 9.78 -5.51
C ALA A 362 28.82 9.14 -6.91
N ASP A 363 27.60 8.99 -7.44
CA ASP A 363 27.29 8.48 -8.79
C ASP A 363 27.92 7.11 -9.13
N LYS A 364 27.95 6.18 -8.16
CA LYS A 364 28.61 4.86 -8.30
C LYS A 364 27.67 3.70 -8.00
N SER A 365 27.69 2.71 -8.90
CA SER A 365 27.08 1.39 -8.75
C SER A 365 25.54 1.37 -8.67
N VAL A 366 24.87 2.39 -9.21
CA VAL A 366 23.41 2.42 -9.34
C VAL A 366 22.93 1.65 -10.58
N GLN A 367 23.70 1.67 -11.68
CA GLN A 367 23.35 0.96 -12.92
C GLN A 367 23.32 -0.57 -12.74
N PRO A 368 24.30 -1.22 -12.07
CA PRO A 368 24.21 -2.64 -11.76
C PRO A 368 22.99 -3.04 -10.90
N MET A 369 22.45 -2.11 -10.10
CA MET A 369 21.19 -2.33 -9.37
C MET A 369 19.97 -2.25 -10.31
N LEU A 370 19.99 -1.40 -11.34
CA LEU A 370 18.96 -1.39 -12.41
C LEU A 370 19.01 -2.63 -13.30
N ASP A 371 20.19 -3.16 -13.57
CA ASP A 371 20.34 -4.47 -14.23
C ASP A 371 19.77 -5.57 -13.33
N GLY A 372 20.08 -5.54 -12.02
CA GLY A 372 19.48 -6.42 -11.01
C GLY A 372 17.96 -6.34 -10.86
N VAL A 373 17.37 -5.15 -11.06
CA VAL A 373 15.92 -4.94 -11.16
C VAL A 373 15.34 -5.69 -12.36
N CYS A 374 16.03 -5.68 -13.50
CA CYS A 374 15.58 -6.42 -14.68
C CYS A 374 15.72 -7.93 -14.45
N ASP A 375 16.83 -8.37 -13.86
CA ASP A 375 17.21 -9.78 -13.79
C ASP A 375 16.52 -10.56 -12.65
N TYR A 376 16.27 -9.94 -11.49
CA TYR A 376 15.80 -10.66 -10.30
C TYR A 376 14.41 -10.26 -9.79
N LEU A 377 13.90 -9.07 -10.14
CA LEU A 377 12.51 -8.72 -9.84
C LEU A 377 11.55 -9.27 -10.91
N PRO A 378 10.30 -9.59 -10.52
CA PRO A 378 9.33 -10.19 -11.42
C PRO A 378 8.74 -9.18 -12.42
N ASN A 379 8.19 -9.74 -13.49
CA ASN A 379 7.29 -9.08 -14.41
C ASN A 379 5.81 -9.26 -13.99
N PRO A 380 4.85 -8.49 -14.54
CA PRO A 380 3.46 -8.52 -14.07
C PRO A 380 2.69 -9.82 -14.37
N SER A 381 3.29 -10.77 -15.08
CA SER A 381 2.75 -12.13 -15.31
C SER A 381 3.36 -13.21 -14.42
N GLU A 382 4.41 -12.92 -13.66
CA GLU A 382 4.98 -13.84 -12.66
C GLU A 382 4.36 -13.64 -11.26
N VAL A 383 3.75 -12.48 -10.99
CA VAL A 383 3.16 -12.16 -9.68
C VAL A 383 1.70 -12.61 -9.58
N GLU A 384 1.41 -13.48 -8.62
CA GLU A 384 0.06 -13.91 -8.31
C GLU A 384 -0.77 -12.76 -7.73
N ASN A 385 -1.88 -12.43 -8.39
CA ASN A 385 -2.75 -11.33 -8.00
C ASN A 385 -4.18 -11.83 -7.73
N LEU A 386 -4.69 -11.57 -6.52
CA LEU A 386 -6.02 -11.99 -6.10
C LEU A 386 -6.99 -10.81 -6.01
N ALA A 387 -8.23 -11.09 -6.41
CA ALA A 387 -9.44 -10.30 -6.17
C ALA A 387 -10.45 -11.13 -5.35
N LEU A 388 -11.57 -10.51 -4.95
CA LEU A 388 -12.67 -11.13 -4.21
C LEU A 388 -13.95 -11.02 -5.04
N ASP A 389 -14.67 -12.11 -5.30
CA ASP A 389 -15.96 -12.03 -6.00
C ASP A 389 -17.13 -11.81 -5.02
N ARG A 390 -17.73 -10.61 -5.09
CA ARG A 390 -18.87 -10.21 -4.27
C ARG A 390 -20.14 -11.01 -4.58
N ARG A 391 -20.18 -11.77 -5.68
CA ARG A 391 -21.29 -12.71 -5.99
C ARG A 391 -21.10 -14.06 -5.30
N ARG A 392 -19.86 -14.53 -5.15
CA ARG A 392 -19.46 -15.76 -4.44
C ARG A 392 -19.03 -15.47 -2.99
N ALA A 393 -19.77 -14.60 -2.29
CA ALA A 393 -19.53 -14.24 -0.88
C ALA A 393 -18.10 -13.78 -0.54
N GLU A 394 -17.48 -13.02 -1.43
CA GLU A 394 -16.10 -12.51 -1.33
C GLU A 394 -15.02 -13.61 -1.34
N ALA A 395 -15.33 -14.78 -1.92
CA ALA A 395 -14.34 -15.82 -2.22
C ALA A 395 -13.19 -15.27 -3.09
N PRO A 396 -11.94 -15.71 -2.84
CA PRO A 396 -10.77 -15.29 -3.61
C PRO A 396 -10.82 -15.83 -5.04
N VAL A 397 -10.45 -14.98 -5.99
CA VAL A 397 -10.38 -15.27 -7.42
C VAL A 397 -9.03 -14.79 -7.96
N LYS A 398 -8.37 -15.61 -8.78
CA LYS A 398 -7.08 -15.26 -9.38
C LYS A 398 -7.27 -14.34 -10.58
N LEU A 399 -6.52 -13.26 -10.66
CA LEU A 399 -6.53 -12.35 -11.81
C LEU A 399 -5.47 -12.75 -12.83
N VAL A 400 -5.86 -12.74 -14.10
CA VAL A 400 -5.03 -13.24 -15.21
C VAL A 400 -4.70 -12.08 -16.16
N PRO A 401 -3.42 -11.78 -16.45
CA PRO A 401 -3.01 -10.54 -17.11
C PRO A 401 -3.18 -10.55 -18.65
N TYR A 402 -4.28 -11.11 -19.16
CA TYR A 402 -4.59 -11.16 -20.59
C TYR A 402 -5.45 -9.95 -20.99
N ASN A 403 -5.13 -9.29 -22.11
CA ASN A 403 -5.91 -8.11 -22.55
C ASN A 403 -7.28 -8.49 -23.15
N SER A 404 -7.49 -9.77 -23.45
CA SER A 404 -8.74 -10.34 -23.98
C SER A 404 -9.84 -10.55 -22.92
N LEU A 405 -9.47 -10.52 -21.64
CA LEU A 405 -10.38 -10.75 -20.51
C LEU A 405 -11.15 -9.48 -20.10
N PRO A 406 -12.24 -9.59 -19.32
CA PRO A 406 -12.98 -8.43 -18.85
C PRO A 406 -12.13 -7.57 -17.91
N PHE A 407 -12.21 -6.25 -18.09
CA PHE A 407 -11.34 -5.29 -17.40
C PHE A 407 -11.48 -5.33 -15.87
N VAL A 408 -10.34 -5.36 -15.17
CA VAL A 408 -10.20 -5.13 -13.72
C VAL A 408 -8.98 -4.23 -13.47
N GLY A 409 -9.19 -3.11 -12.78
CA GLY A 409 -8.12 -2.19 -12.37
C GLY A 409 -8.37 -1.56 -11.00
N LEU A 410 -7.29 -1.18 -10.32
CA LEU A 410 -7.33 -0.59 -8.97
C LEU A 410 -6.88 0.88 -9.02
N ALA A 411 -7.74 1.79 -8.57
CA ALA A 411 -7.35 3.17 -8.32
C ALA A 411 -6.59 3.25 -6.99
N PHE A 412 -5.35 3.75 -7.02
CA PHE A 412 -4.48 3.79 -5.84
C PHE A 412 -4.17 5.22 -5.41
N LYS A 413 -3.45 6.01 -6.21
CA LYS A 413 -3.17 7.42 -5.93
C LYS A 413 -4.24 8.33 -6.55
N LEU A 414 -4.65 9.36 -5.82
CA LEU A 414 -5.42 10.50 -6.33
C LEU A 414 -4.54 11.76 -6.29
N GLU A 415 -4.68 12.63 -7.28
CA GLU A 415 -3.87 13.84 -7.41
C GLU A 415 -4.72 14.94 -8.07
N GLU A 416 -4.71 16.17 -7.55
CA GLU A 416 -5.45 17.29 -8.14
C GLU A 416 -4.49 18.18 -8.94
N SER A 417 -4.64 18.18 -10.26
CA SER A 417 -3.84 19.00 -11.18
C SER A 417 -4.60 20.26 -11.61
N ASN A 418 -3.91 21.20 -12.26
CA ASN A 418 -4.53 22.36 -12.93
C ASN A 418 -5.57 21.95 -14.01
N PHE A 419 -5.56 20.68 -14.46
CA PHE A 419 -6.49 20.11 -15.42
C PHE A 419 -7.59 19.25 -14.75
N GLY A 420 -7.69 19.30 -13.41
CA GLY A 420 -8.62 18.53 -12.59
C GLY A 420 -8.02 17.28 -11.94
N GLN A 421 -8.88 16.48 -11.31
CA GLN A 421 -8.52 15.25 -10.60
C GLN A 421 -8.00 14.18 -11.57
N LEU A 422 -6.74 13.80 -11.35
CA LEU A 422 -6.08 12.60 -11.85
C LEU A 422 -6.34 11.44 -10.88
N THR A 423 -6.61 10.26 -11.43
CA THR A 423 -6.69 9.00 -10.68
C THR A 423 -5.68 8.02 -11.29
N TYR A 424 -4.70 7.58 -10.51
CA TYR A 424 -3.74 6.57 -10.97
C TYR A 424 -4.34 5.18 -10.80
N ILE A 425 -4.36 4.41 -11.88
CA ILE A 425 -4.94 3.06 -11.97
C ILE A 425 -3.88 2.08 -12.45
N ARG A 426 -3.68 0.98 -11.72
CA ARG A 426 -3.00 -0.23 -12.24
C ARG A 426 -4.05 -1.15 -12.86
N VAL A 427 -3.78 -1.65 -14.06
CA VAL A 427 -4.60 -2.65 -14.75
C VAL A 427 -4.07 -4.05 -14.42
N TYR A 428 -4.92 -4.92 -13.88
CA TYR A 428 -4.54 -6.30 -13.56
C TYR A 428 -5.03 -7.30 -14.61
N GLN A 429 -6.17 -7.04 -15.24
CA GLN A 429 -6.81 -7.91 -16.22
C GLN A 429 -7.54 -7.09 -17.29
N GLY A 430 -7.59 -7.58 -18.52
CA GLY A 430 -8.22 -6.91 -19.65
C GLY A 430 -7.47 -5.65 -20.10
N SER A 431 -8.14 -4.76 -20.84
CA SER A 431 -7.58 -3.47 -21.24
C SER A 431 -8.55 -2.30 -21.00
N LEU A 432 -7.99 -1.13 -20.66
CA LEU A 432 -8.73 0.11 -20.49
C LEU A 432 -8.58 0.98 -21.73
N ARG A 433 -9.71 1.29 -22.39
CA ARG A 433 -9.75 2.09 -23.63
C ARG A 433 -10.27 3.50 -23.36
N ARG A 434 -9.75 4.48 -24.09
CA ARG A 434 -10.24 5.86 -24.05
C ARG A 434 -11.72 5.92 -24.42
N ALA A 435 -12.48 6.76 -23.73
CA ALA A 435 -13.94 6.89 -23.80
C ALA A 435 -14.76 5.65 -23.38
N ALA A 436 -14.13 4.60 -22.84
CA ALA A 436 -14.83 3.46 -22.24
C ALA A 436 -15.69 3.88 -21.03
N ASN A 437 -16.63 3.02 -20.67
CA ASN A 437 -17.38 3.13 -19.42
C ASN A 437 -16.91 2.00 -18.49
N VAL A 438 -16.52 2.37 -17.28
CA VAL A 438 -16.15 1.46 -16.19
C VAL A 438 -17.18 1.57 -15.06
N PHE A 439 -17.19 0.60 -14.16
CA PHE A 439 -18.05 0.58 -12.98
C PHE A 439 -17.19 0.52 -11.73
N ASN A 440 -17.41 1.46 -10.81
CA ASN A 440 -16.76 1.47 -9.50
C ASN A 440 -17.41 0.39 -8.62
N ALA A 441 -16.66 -0.63 -8.22
CA ALA A 441 -17.20 -1.81 -7.54
C ALA A 441 -17.86 -1.49 -6.19
N ARG A 442 -17.27 -0.58 -5.40
CA ARG A 442 -17.80 -0.18 -4.09
C ARG A 442 -19.14 0.54 -4.18
N THR A 443 -19.28 1.47 -5.13
CA THR A 443 -20.48 2.34 -5.26
C THR A 443 -21.48 1.88 -6.31
N ASN A 444 -21.13 0.88 -7.13
CA ASN A 444 -21.84 0.44 -8.34
C ASN A 444 -22.15 1.58 -9.35
N LYS A 445 -21.46 2.73 -9.24
CA LYS A 445 -21.61 3.85 -10.18
C LYS A 445 -20.87 3.57 -11.48
N LYS A 446 -21.56 3.82 -12.60
CA LYS A 446 -20.97 3.83 -13.94
C LYS A 446 -20.25 5.16 -14.16
N VAL A 447 -18.97 5.11 -14.52
CA VAL A 447 -18.11 6.27 -14.80
C VAL A 447 -17.56 6.14 -16.22
N LYS A 448 -17.47 7.25 -16.96
CA LYS A 448 -16.84 7.28 -18.29
C LYS A 448 -15.41 7.80 -18.16
N VAL A 449 -14.46 7.16 -18.84
CA VAL A 449 -13.04 7.56 -18.85
C VAL A 449 -12.77 8.44 -20.09
N PRO A 450 -12.74 9.77 -20.00
CA PRO A 450 -12.62 10.66 -21.17
C PRO A 450 -11.22 10.66 -21.80
N ARG A 451 -10.18 10.50 -20.98
CA ARG A 451 -8.76 10.63 -21.32
C ARG A 451 -7.94 9.72 -20.41
N ILE A 452 -6.96 9.04 -20.99
CA ILE A 452 -5.97 8.21 -20.29
C ILE A 452 -4.62 8.79 -20.64
N VAL A 453 -3.74 8.96 -19.66
CA VAL A 453 -2.37 9.43 -19.86
C VAL A 453 -1.34 8.54 -19.15
N ARG A 454 -0.12 8.50 -19.68
CA ARG A 454 1.07 8.10 -18.91
C ARG A 454 1.77 9.34 -18.38
N MET A 455 2.28 9.23 -17.15
CA MET A 455 3.00 10.32 -16.45
C MET A 455 4.50 10.13 -16.65
N HIS A 456 5.11 11.07 -17.37
CA HIS A 456 6.56 11.14 -17.61
C HIS A 456 7.15 12.21 -16.68
N SER A 457 7.12 11.92 -15.37
CA SER A 457 7.32 12.90 -14.30
C SER A 457 6.28 14.04 -14.44
N ASN A 458 6.66 15.23 -14.94
CA ASN A 458 5.78 16.39 -15.01
C ASN A 458 5.08 16.53 -16.39
N GLU A 459 5.40 15.66 -17.35
CA GLU A 459 4.84 15.65 -18.70
C GLU A 459 3.80 14.53 -18.88
N MET A 460 2.82 14.75 -19.76
CA MET A 460 1.67 13.84 -19.95
C MET A 460 1.61 13.32 -21.39
N GLU A 461 1.76 12.00 -21.58
CA GLU A 461 1.53 11.35 -22.87
C GLU A 461 0.07 10.88 -22.99
N ASP A 462 -0.65 11.32 -24.03
CA ASP A 462 -2.00 10.83 -24.34
C ASP A 462 -1.97 9.42 -24.94
N ILE A 463 -2.60 8.46 -24.28
CA ILE A 463 -2.74 7.08 -24.77
C ILE A 463 -4.19 6.69 -25.02
N ASN A 464 -4.43 5.88 -26.06
CA ASN A 464 -5.77 5.46 -26.47
C ASN A 464 -6.23 4.14 -25.81
N GLU A 465 -5.28 3.31 -25.38
CA GLU A 465 -5.50 2.03 -24.72
C GLU A 465 -4.31 1.73 -23.79
N ILE A 466 -4.58 1.06 -22.67
CA ILE A 466 -3.57 0.48 -21.78
C ILE A 466 -3.97 -0.96 -21.43
N GLY A 467 -3.00 -1.86 -21.46
CA GLY A 467 -3.19 -3.28 -21.19
C GLY A 467 -2.93 -3.69 -19.75
N ALA A 468 -3.22 -4.95 -19.43
CA ALA A 468 -2.88 -5.57 -18.16
C ALA A 468 -1.37 -5.50 -17.86
N GLY A 469 -1.03 -5.36 -16.58
CA GLY A 469 0.34 -5.24 -16.08
C GLY A 469 0.91 -3.82 -16.09
N GLU A 470 0.19 -2.82 -16.61
CA GLU A 470 0.67 -1.42 -16.70
C GLU A 470 -0.09 -0.46 -15.78
N ILE A 471 0.45 0.75 -15.60
CA ILE A 471 -0.10 1.85 -14.81
C ILE A 471 -0.40 3.05 -15.72
N CYS A 472 -1.56 3.69 -15.53
CA CYS A 472 -1.92 4.96 -16.14
C CYS A 472 -2.51 5.93 -15.12
N ALA A 473 -2.60 7.21 -15.48
CA ALA A 473 -3.53 8.14 -14.84
C ALA A 473 -4.73 8.44 -15.74
N VAL A 474 -5.92 8.61 -15.16
CA VAL A 474 -7.16 8.95 -15.85
C VAL A 474 -7.78 10.23 -15.30
N PHE A 475 -8.38 11.04 -16.17
CA PHE A 475 -9.01 12.32 -15.82
C PHE A 475 -10.51 12.17 -15.53
N GLY A 476 -11.01 12.95 -14.56
CA GLY A 476 -12.45 13.13 -14.37
C GLY A 476 -13.19 11.92 -13.80
N VAL A 477 -12.46 11.01 -13.15
CA VAL A 477 -12.99 9.84 -12.45
C VAL A 477 -13.08 10.16 -10.96
N ASP A 478 -14.29 10.45 -10.45
CA ASP A 478 -14.52 10.64 -9.02
C ASP A 478 -14.56 9.27 -8.31
N CYS A 479 -13.64 9.08 -7.37
CA CYS A 479 -13.46 7.88 -6.57
C CYS A 479 -12.64 8.18 -5.30
N ALA A 480 -12.47 7.18 -4.45
CA ALA A 480 -11.54 7.18 -3.32
C ALA A 480 -10.31 6.31 -3.63
N SER A 481 -9.20 6.56 -2.92
CA SER A 481 -8.06 5.62 -2.91
C SER A 481 -8.52 4.21 -2.51
N GLY A 482 -8.07 3.19 -3.26
CA GLY A 482 -8.46 1.78 -3.06
C GLY A 482 -9.72 1.35 -3.82
N ASP A 483 -10.39 2.23 -4.57
CA ASP A 483 -11.55 1.84 -5.37
C ASP A 483 -11.17 0.93 -6.55
N THR A 484 -11.83 -0.22 -6.65
CA THR A 484 -11.73 -1.11 -7.81
C THR A 484 -12.69 -0.70 -8.91
N PHE A 485 -12.22 -0.74 -10.15
CA PHE A 485 -13.01 -0.53 -11.36
C PHE A 485 -13.08 -1.80 -12.20
N THR A 486 -14.28 -2.15 -12.68
CA THR A 486 -14.49 -3.24 -13.64
C THR A 486 -15.22 -2.75 -14.90
N ASP A 487 -15.38 -3.62 -15.89
CA ASP A 487 -16.24 -3.40 -17.06
C ASP A 487 -17.77 -3.41 -16.73
N GLY A 488 -18.13 -3.86 -15.54
CA GLY A 488 -19.51 -4.07 -15.09
C GLY A 488 -20.08 -5.48 -15.33
N THR A 489 -19.37 -6.37 -16.03
CA THR A 489 -19.78 -7.78 -16.16
C THR A 489 -19.28 -8.62 -14.99
N LEU A 490 -18.09 -8.32 -14.45
CA LEU A 490 -17.52 -8.98 -13.27
C LEU A 490 -17.99 -8.35 -11.95
N GLY A 491 -18.19 -9.19 -10.93
CA GLY A 491 -18.56 -8.80 -9.56
C GLY A 491 -17.35 -8.48 -8.65
N TYR A 492 -16.15 -8.46 -9.22
CA TYR A 492 -14.91 -8.51 -8.47
C TYR A 492 -14.56 -7.17 -7.79
N THR A 493 -13.95 -7.24 -6.62
CA THR A 493 -13.27 -6.14 -5.94
C THR A 493 -11.88 -6.58 -5.53
N MET A 494 -10.89 -5.68 -5.55
CA MET A 494 -9.59 -5.97 -4.93
C MET A 494 -9.74 -6.01 -3.41
N THR A 495 -8.82 -6.73 -2.76
CA THR A 495 -8.63 -6.70 -1.31
C THR A 495 -8.41 -5.26 -0.82
N SER A 496 -9.01 -4.88 0.30
CA SER A 496 -8.72 -3.61 0.96
C SER A 496 -7.26 -3.52 1.40
N MET A 497 -6.67 -2.33 1.27
CA MET A 497 -5.39 -1.99 1.91
C MET A 497 -5.53 -1.94 3.43
N PHE A 498 -4.46 -2.27 4.16
CA PHE A 498 -4.43 -2.07 5.61
C PHE A 498 -4.39 -0.57 5.92
N VAL A 499 -5.43 -0.07 6.62
CA VAL A 499 -5.51 1.33 7.08
C VAL A 499 -5.32 1.34 8.59
N PRO A 500 -4.22 1.92 9.12
CA PRO A 500 -4.03 2.08 10.56
C PRO A 500 -5.13 2.92 11.23
N GLU A 501 -5.27 2.78 12.55
CA GLU A 501 -6.04 3.75 13.35
C GLU A 501 -5.19 5.02 13.55
N PRO A 502 -5.75 6.23 13.35
CA PRO A 502 -5.06 7.47 13.69
C PRO A 502 -4.85 7.59 15.22
N VAL A 503 -3.69 8.12 15.62
CA VAL A 503 -3.22 8.15 17.01
C VAL A 503 -3.25 9.56 17.64
N ILE A 504 -3.23 10.60 16.82
CA ILE A 504 -3.38 12.01 17.23
C ILE A 504 -4.67 12.57 16.65
N SER A 505 -5.34 13.41 17.43
CA SER A 505 -6.43 14.29 17.00
C SER A 505 -6.08 15.75 17.28
N LEU A 506 -6.64 16.67 16.50
CA LEU A 506 -6.40 18.11 16.58
C LEU A 506 -7.70 18.83 16.20
N SER A 507 -8.18 19.77 17.02
CA SER A 507 -9.29 20.62 16.57
C SER A 507 -8.76 21.69 15.61
N ILE A 508 -9.54 21.99 14.57
CA ILE A 508 -9.13 22.88 13.48
C ILE A 508 -10.32 23.73 13.01
N LYS A 509 -10.06 25.01 12.78
CA LYS A 509 -11.07 26.01 12.43
C LYS A 509 -10.53 26.98 11.38
N PRO A 510 -11.28 27.35 10.32
CA PRO A 510 -10.87 28.43 9.43
C PRO A 510 -10.91 29.77 10.20
N LYS A 511 -9.86 30.59 10.06
CA LYS A 511 -9.78 31.92 10.70
C LYS A 511 -10.92 32.84 10.27
N GLU A 512 -11.34 32.73 9.02
CA GLU A 512 -12.37 33.57 8.42
C GLU A 512 -13.58 32.76 7.97
N GLN A 513 -14.78 33.21 8.34
CA GLN A 513 -16.01 32.47 8.06
C GLN A 513 -16.34 32.37 6.55
N ARG A 514 -15.80 33.27 5.72
CA ARG A 514 -15.92 33.19 4.24
C ARG A 514 -15.25 31.95 3.65
N ASP A 515 -14.22 31.43 4.29
CA ASP A 515 -13.40 30.33 3.75
C ASP A 515 -13.99 28.95 4.06
N LEU A 516 -15.06 28.89 4.86
CA LEU A 516 -15.75 27.65 5.26
C LEU A 516 -16.16 26.77 4.07
N SER A 517 -16.48 27.38 2.92
CA SER A 517 -16.78 26.66 1.67
C SER A 517 -15.56 25.93 1.10
N ASN A 518 -14.38 26.53 1.16
CA ASN A 518 -13.13 25.93 0.66
C ASN A 518 -12.56 24.95 1.69
N PHE A 519 -12.64 25.27 2.98
CA PHE A 519 -12.33 24.36 4.09
C PHE A 519 -13.09 23.03 3.96
N SER A 520 -14.41 23.10 3.75
CA SER A 520 -15.26 21.90 3.58
C SER A 520 -14.87 21.07 2.36
N LYS A 521 -14.46 21.70 1.24
CA LYS A 521 -13.96 21.00 0.04
C LYS A 521 -12.62 20.33 0.30
N ALA A 522 -11.68 21.03 0.95
CA ALA A 522 -10.35 20.54 1.28
C ALA A 522 -10.45 19.27 2.15
N MET A 523 -11.20 19.33 3.25
CA MET A 523 -11.49 18.18 4.11
C MET A 523 -12.10 17.00 3.32
N SER A 524 -13.09 17.28 2.48
CA SER A 524 -13.77 16.28 1.64
C SER A 524 -12.90 15.71 0.50
N ARG A 525 -11.79 16.36 0.15
CA ARG A 525 -10.76 15.80 -0.74
C ARG A 525 -9.77 14.98 0.06
N PHE A 526 -9.18 15.55 1.12
CA PHE A 526 -8.12 14.88 1.88
C PHE A 526 -8.58 13.55 2.48
N GLN A 527 -9.84 13.45 2.94
CA GLN A 527 -10.44 12.18 3.39
C GLN A 527 -10.72 11.15 2.26
N ARG A 528 -10.71 11.54 0.99
CA ARG A 528 -10.72 10.64 -0.18
C ARG A 528 -9.31 10.30 -0.67
N GLU A 529 -8.37 11.24 -0.49
CA GLU A 529 -6.96 11.15 -0.84
C GLU A 529 -6.18 10.27 0.14
N ASP A 530 -6.50 10.31 1.44
CA ASP A 530 -5.95 9.47 2.51
C ASP A 530 -7.07 8.96 3.45
N PRO A 531 -7.20 7.63 3.68
CA PRO A 531 -8.15 7.06 4.63
C PRO A 531 -7.71 7.11 6.11
N THR A 532 -6.47 7.49 6.44
CA THR A 532 -6.04 7.71 7.84
C THR A 532 -6.45 9.09 8.36
N PHE A 533 -6.46 10.10 7.50
CA PHE A 533 -6.99 11.45 7.74
C PHE A 533 -8.50 11.41 7.94
N ARG A 534 -8.93 11.27 9.20
CA ARG A 534 -10.35 11.22 9.57
C ARG A 534 -10.81 12.58 10.04
N VAL A 535 -11.91 13.08 9.48
CA VAL A 535 -12.56 14.32 9.90
C VAL A 535 -13.87 13.99 10.61
N HIS A 536 -14.11 14.58 11.77
CA HIS A 536 -15.40 14.53 12.45
C HIS A 536 -15.72 15.89 13.09
N ILE A 537 -16.99 16.10 13.43
CA ILE A 537 -17.43 17.23 14.25
C ILE A 537 -17.79 16.64 15.60
N ASP A 538 -17.24 17.18 16.67
CA ASP A 538 -17.67 16.83 18.02
C ASP A 538 -19.02 17.50 18.32
N ASN A 539 -19.96 16.74 18.88
CA ASN A 539 -21.30 17.23 19.19
C ASN A 539 -21.37 18.00 20.50
N GLU A 540 -20.35 17.91 21.36
CA GLU A 540 -20.33 18.56 22.67
C GLU A 540 -19.69 19.96 22.59
N SER A 541 -18.56 20.11 21.88
CA SER A 541 -17.89 21.40 21.60
C SER A 541 -18.36 22.10 20.31
N SER A 542 -18.96 21.37 19.36
CA SER A 542 -19.20 21.82 17.98
C SER A 542 -17.93 22.15 17.17
N GLU A 543 -16.73 21.75 17.63
CA GLU A 543 -15.49 21.92 16.87
C GLU A 543 -15.31 20.83 15.81
N THR A 544 -14.59 21.17 14.73
CA THR A 544 -14.15 20.18 13.73
C THR A 544 -12.82 19.59 14.19
N ILE A 545 -12.77 18.28 14.36
CA ILE A 545 -11.59 17.54 14.80
C ILE A 545 -11.07 16.70 13.63
N ILE A 546 -9.79 16.90 13.31
CA ILE A 546 -9.04 16.06 12.37
C ILE A 546 -8.17 15.08 13.14
N SER A 547 -8.08 13.83 12.67
CA SER A 547 -7.27 12.77 13.26
C SER A 547 -6.33 12.18 12.22
N GLY A 548 -5.10 11.84 12.62
CA GLY A 548 -4.05 11.34 11.71
C GLY A 548 -2.95 10.55 12.41
N MET A 549 -1.91 10.22 11.64
CA MET A 549 -0.83 9.31 12.04
C MET A 549 0.26 9.94 12.92
N GLY A 550 0.42 11.27 12.89
CA GLY A 550 1.47 11.97 13.63
C GLY A 550 1.30 13.49 13.61
N GLU A 551 2.19 14.20 14.34
CA GLU A 551 2.19 15.67 14.45
C GLU A 551 2.48 16.30 13.08
N LEU A 552 3.51 15.79 12.39
CA LEU A 552 3.93 16.22 11.07
C LEU A 552 2.86 15.93 9.98
N HIS A 553 2.12 14.82 10.11
CA HIS A 553 0.98 14.48 9.27
C HIS A 553 -0.06 15.61 9.24
N LEU A 554 -0.50 16.06 10.42
CA LEU A 554 -1.55 17.06 10.56
C LEU A 554 -1.06 18.46 10.18
N ASP A 555 0.17 18.82 10.56
CA ASP A 555 0.82 20.07 10.16
C ASP A 555 0.88 20.23 8.63
N ILE A 556 1.26 19.16 7.92
CA ILE A 556 1.32 19.15 6.46
C ILE A 556 -0.09 19.33 5.86
N TYR A 557 -1.12 18.67 6.39
CA TYR A 557 -2.49 18.90 5.92
C TYR A 557 -3.00 20.32 6.20
N VAL A 558 -2.65 20.92 7.35
CA VAL A 558 -3.00 22.32 7.68
C VAL A 558 -2.33 23.31 6.70
N GLU A 559 -1.04 23.16 6.44
CA GLU A 559 -0.31 24.04 5.53
C GLU A 559 -0.71 23.78 4.05
N ARG A 560 -1.15 22.56 3.69
CA ARG A 560 -1.80 22.28 2.40
C ARG A 560 -3.15 23.00 2.25
N MET A 561 -3.98 23.10 3.30
CA MET A 561 -5.21 23.94 3.25
C MET A 561 -4.87 25.41 2.98
N ARG A 562 -3.77 25.89 3.56
CA ARG A 562 -3.29 27.26 3.38
C ARG A 562 -2.69 27.51 2.00
N ARG A 563 -1.91 26.58 1.43
CA ARG A 563 -1.26 26.72 0.12
C ARG A 563 -2.21 26.39 -1.05
N GLU A 564 -2.85 25.22 -1.04
CA GLU A 564 -3.72 24.76 -2.13
C GLU A 564 -5.07 25.51 -2.13
N TYR A 565 -5.75 25.57 -0.98
CA TYR A 565 -7.12 26.11 -0.88
C TYR A 565 -7.20 27.55 -0.37
N ARG A 566 -6.06 28.16 -0.03
CA ARG A 566 -5.93 29.53 0.52
C ARG A 566 -6.66 29.76 1.85
N VAL A 567 -6.95 28.69 2.59
CA VAL A 567 -7.65 28.74 3.87
C VAL A 567 -6.64 28.82 5.00
N ALA A 568 -6.51 29.99 5.63
CA ALA A 568 -5.77 30.10 6.88
C ALA A 568 -6.57 29.45 8.02
N CYS A 569 -6.00 28.43 8.64
CA CYS A 569 -6.62 27.74 9.77
C CYS A 569 -5.98 28.15 11.11
N GLU A 570 -6.73 27.95 12.18
CA GLU A 570 -6.27 27.88 13.57
C GLU A 570 -6.42 26.45 14.06
N THR A 571 -5.46 26.01 14.86
CA THR A 571 -5.38 24.67 15.42
C THR A 571 -5.43 24.73 16.95
N GLY A 572 -6.17 23.80 17.56
CA GLY A 572 -6.19 23.61 19.00
C GLY A 572 -4.93 22.92 19.52
N GLN A 573 -4.96 22.44 20.76
CA GLN A 573 -3.91 21.55 21.27
C GLN A 573 -4.13 20.11 20.74
N PRO A 574 -3.06 19.37 20.38
CA PRO A 574 -3.17 17.96 20.04
C PRO A 574 -3.75 17.15 21.21
N GLN A 575 -4.74 16.30 20.91
CA GLN A 575 -5.31 15.33 21.83
C GLN A 575 -4.87 13.92 21.46
N VAL A 576 -4.51 13.12 22.46
CA VAL A 576 -4.08 11.74 22.28
C VAL A 576 -5.29 10.81 22.19
N ALA A 577 -5.24 9.83 21.29
CA ALA A 577 -6.28 8.83 21.14
C ALA A 577 -6.23 7.78 22.28
N TYR A 578 -6.51 8.17 23.52
CA TYR A 578 -6.64 7.26 24.67
C TYR A 578 -7.65 6.13 24.41
N ARG A 579 -7.61 5.08 25.23
CA ARG A 579 -8.56 3.96 25.25
C ARG A 579 -8.97 3.64 26.68
N GLU A 580 -10.05 2.89 26.86
CA GLU A 580 -10.52 2.43 28.17
C GLU A 580 -10.44 0.89 28.25
N THR A 581 -10.25 0.32 29.44
CA THR A 581 -10.37 -1.14 29.67
C THR A 581 -10.79 -1.44 31.11
N ILE A 582 -11.11 -2.70 31.43
CA ILE A 582 -11.36 -3.17 32.80
C ILE A 582 -10.20 -4.01 33.31
N THR A 583 -10.09 -4.16 34.63
CA THR A 583 -9.02 -4.97 35.26
C THR A 583 -9.52 -6.14 36.08
N GLN A 584 -10.82 -6.22 36.39
CA GLN A 584 -11.40 -7.25 37.23
C GLN A 584 -12.67 -7.87 36.61
N ARG A 585 -12.82 -9.20 36.74
CA ARG A 585 -14.06 -9.90 36.40
C ARG A 585 -15.20 -9.45 37.32
N VAL A 586 -16.32 -9.05 36.74
CA VAL A 586 -17.51 -8.58 37.46
C VAL A 586 -18.78 -9.23 36.93
N PRO A 587 -19.61 -9.88 37.78
CA PRO A 587 -20.92 -10.35 37.39
C PRO A 587 -21.90 -9.18 37.23
N PHE A 588 -22.87 -9.32 36.32
CA PHE A 588 -23.96 -8.37 36.16
C PHE A 588 -25.32 -9.08 36.08
N ASP A 589 -26.33 -8.43 36.62
CA ASP A 589 -27.74 -8.69 36.40
C ASP A 589 -28.41 -7.35 36.13
N HIS A 590 -29.01 -7.21 34.95
CA HIS A 590 -29.71 -5.99 34.56
C HIS A 590 -31.08 -6.31 33.99
N LEU A 591 -32.13 -5.90 34.72
CA LEU A 591 -33.50 -5.86 34.24
C LEU A 591 -33.86 -4.45 33.75
N LEU A 592 -34.07 -4.32 32.42
CA LEU A 592 -34.79 -3.21 31.84
C LEU A 592 -36.29 -3.52 31.89
N LYS A 593 -37.06 -2.68 32.61
CA LYS A 593 -38.53 -2.70 32.58
C LYS A 593 -39.07 -1.27 32.47
N LYS A 594 -39.80 -0.96 31.39
CA LYS A 594 -40.59 0.27 31.25
C LYS A 594 -41.99 -0.07 30.74
N GLN A 595 -43.01 0.44 31.42
CA GLN A 595 -44.40 0.35 30.96
C GLN A 595 -45.05 1.74 31.09
N THR A 596 -45.25 2.40 29.96
CA THR A 596 -45.85 3.75 29.86
C THR A 596 -46.98 3.74 28.84
N GLY A 597 -48.09 3.04 29.17
CA GLY A 597 -49.36 3.11 28.45
C GLY A 597 -49.42 2.49 27.03
N GLY A 598 -48.34 1.88 26.55
CA GLY A 598 -48.26 1.23 25.24
C GLY A 598 -47.36 -0.01 25.28
N ALA A 599 -46.78 -0.39 24.14
CA ALA A 599 -45.79 -1.47 24.09
C ALA A 599 -44.63 -1.18 25.06
N GLY A 600 -44.40 -2.10 26.01
CA GLY A 600 -43.36 -1.96 27.02
C GLY A 600 -41.96 -2.30 26.49
N ASP A 601 -40.93 -1.83 27.20
CA ASP A 601 -39.58 -2.40 27.12
C ASP A 601 -39.44 -3.43 28.26
N TYR A 602 -39.23 -4.70 27.94
CA TYR A 602 -38.79 -5.73 28.89
C TYR A 602 -37.60 -6.52 28.34
N ALA A 603 -36.48 -6.50 29.05
CA ALA A 603 -35.35 -7.39 28.81
C ALA A 603 -34.52 -7.54 30.08
N ARG A 604 -34.22 -8.78 30.49
CA ARG A 604 -33.21 -9.06 31.52
C ARG A 604 -32.01 -9.75 30.88
N VAL A 605 -30.81 -9.26 31.18
CA VAL A 605 -29.53 -9.84 30.72
C VAL A 605 -28.66 -10.08 31.95
N MET A 606 -28.17 -11.32 32.09
CA MET A 606 -27.30 -11.76 33.18
C MET A 606 -26.01 -12.37 32.61
N GLY A 607 -24.92 -12.28 33.36
CA GLY A 607 -23.61 -12.68 32.87
C GLY A 607 -22.46 -12.16 33.71
N TRP A 608 -21.28 -12.11 33.10
CA TRP A 608 -20.12 -11.41 33.65
C TRP A 608 -19.32 -10.72 32.54
N MET A 609 -18.55 -9.73 32.94
CA MET A 609 -17.61 -9.03 32.08
C MET A 609 -16.22 -9.13 32.69
N GLU A 610 -15.21 -9.41 31.88
CA GLU A 610 -13.83 -9.69 32.31
C GLU A 610 -12.81 -9.17 31.28
N PRO A 611 -11.59 -8.80 31.70
CA PRO A 611 -10.53 -8.51 30.74
C PRO A 611 -10.16 -9.75 29.93
N THR A 612 -9.78 -9.56 28.66
CA THR A 612 -9.13 -10.59 27.84
C THR A 612 -7.62 -10.61 28.11
N ASP A 613 -6.97 -11.75 27.86
CA ASP A 613 -5.52 -11.95 28.13
C ASP A 613 -4.58 -11.03 27.30
N SER A 614 -5.14 -10.30 26.33
CA SER A 614 -4.47 -9.24 25.58
C SER A 614 -5.41 -8.04 25.36
N LEU A 615 -4.86 -6.86 25.09
CA LEU A 615 -5.59 -5.65 24.72
C LEU A 615 -6.09 -5.67 23.25
N GLY A 616 -6.62 -6.81 22.84
CA GLY A 616 -7.12 -7.09 21.50
C GLY A 616 -8.56 -6.59 21.26
N PRO A 617 -9.26 -7.15 20.26
CA PRO A 617 -10.66 -6.84 20.00
C PRO A 617 -11.55 -7.27 21.19
N ASN A 618 -12.67 -6.60 21.37
CA ASN A 618 -13.62 -6.93 22.44
C ASN A 618 -14.49 -8.14 22.05
N GLU A 619 -14.59 -9.12 22.95
CA GLU A 619 -15.25 -10.40 22.71
C GLU A 619 -16.67 -10.41 23.29
N PHE A 620 -17.65 -10.89 22.53
CA PHE A 620 -18.99 -11.20 23.03
C PHE A 620 -19.22 -12.71 22.96
N GLU A 621 -19.56 -13.33 24.09
CA GLU A 621 -19.76 -14.76 24.19
C GLU A 621 -21.17 -15.09 24.73
N GLN A 622 -21.79 -16.12 24.16
CA GLN A 622 -23.11 -16.61 24.55
C GLN A 622 -22.99 -18.02 25.17
N GLN A 623 -23.31 -18.13 26.45
CA GLN A 623 -23.33 -19.40 27.21
C GLN A 623 -24.76 -19.74 27.71
N VAL A 624 -25.78 -19.22 27.02
CA VAL A 624 -27.19 -19.41 27.39
C VAL A 624 -27.63 -20.85 27.17
N THR A 625 -28.04 -21.51 28.26
CA THR A 625 -28.67 -22.83 28.23
C THR A 625 -30.18 -22.72 28.43
N GLY A 626 -30.95 -23.69 27.92
CA GLY A 626 -32.41 -23.74 28.09
C GLY A 626 -33.25 -22.79 27.20
N GLY A 627 -32.63 -21.82 26.50
CA GLY A 627 -33.32 -20.98 25.51
C GLY A 627 -34.08 -19.77 26.07
N ASN A 628 -33.80 -19.35 27.31
CA ASN A 628 -34.44 -18.21 27.98
C ASN A 628 -34.36 -16.89 27.19
N ILE A 629 -33.32 -16.74 26.37
CA ILE A 629 -33.14 -15.67 25.37
C ILE A 629 -33.00 -16.35 24.00
N SER A 630 -33.71 -15.86 22.98
CA SER A 630 -33.56 -16.34 21.60
C SER A 630 -32.30 -15.77 20.92
N GLU A 631 -31.73 -16.50 19.96
CA GLU A 631 -30.56 -16.05 19.17
C GLU A 631 -30.75 -14.64 18.58
N LYS A 632 -31.97 -14.33 18.15
CA LYS A 632 -32.36 -13.01 17.65
C LYS A 632 -32.11 -11.87 18.66
N PHE A 633 -32.35 -12.13 19.95
CA PHE A 633 -32.08 -11.18 21.02
C PHE A 633 -30.62 -11.21 21.47
N LEU A 634 -29.93 -12.36 21.41
CA LEU A 634 -28.48 -12.43 21.67
C LEU A 634 -27.66 -11.63 20.64
N TYR A 635 -28.05 -11.66 19.37
CA TYR A 635 -27.48 -10.78 18.34
C TYR A 635 -27.80 -9.28 18.56
N ALA A 636 -28.89 -8.97 19.25
CA ALA A 636 -29.18 -7.61 19.70
C ALA A 636 -28.36 -7.20 20.94
N CYS A 637 -28.01 -8.16 21.81
CA CYS A 637 -27.05 -7.98 22.90
C CYS A 637 -25.64 -7.67 22.38
N ASP A 638 -25.10 -8.48 21.45
CA ASP A 638 -23.81 -8.20 20.79
C ASP A 638 -23.80 -6.78 20.19
N LYS A 639 -24.81 -6.42 19.40
CA LYS A 639 -24.98 -5.05 18.88
C LYS A 639 -25.14 -3.95 19.95
N GLY A 640 -25.49 -4.30 21.19
CA GLY A 640 -25.49 -3.41 22.35
C GLY A 640 -24.10 -3.28 22.97
N PHE A 641 -23.39 -4.40 23.12
CA PHE A 641 -22.02 -4.48 23.61
C PHE A 641 -21.02 -3.77 22.69
N GLN A 642 -21.00 -4.11 21.39
CA GLN A 642 -20.12 -3.48 20.40
C GLN A 642 -20.36 -1.96 20.30
N ALA A 643 -21.62 -1.52 20.41
CA ALA A 643 -21.97 -0.10 20.44
C ALA A 643 -21.55 0.59 21.75
N SER A 644 -21.46 -0.14 22.87
CA SER A 644 -20.95 0.39 24.15
C SER A 644 -19.43 0.53 24.12
N CYS A 645 -18.74 -0.41 23.48
CA CYS A 645 -17.29 -0.37 23.32
C CYS A 645 -16.78 0.79 22.45
N GLN A 646 -17.67 1.47 21.69
CA GLN A 646 -17.32 2.63 20.86
C GLN A 646 -17.20 3.95 21.65
N LYS A 647 -17.98 4.14 22.72
CA LYS A 647 -17.89 5.29 23.64
C LYS A 647 -18.00 4.78 25.08
N GLY A 648 -16.84 4.49 25.68
CA GLY A 648 -16.69 4.00 27.04
C GLY A 648 -17.23 4.98 28.10
N PRO A 649 -17.53 4.50 29.32
CA PRO A 649 -18.21 5.30 30.32
C PRO A 649 -17.29 6.17 31.20
N MET A 650 -15.96 6.05 31.11
CA MET A 650 -15.04 6.88 31.91
C MET A 650 -14.77 8.23 31.26
N ILE A 651 -14.21 8.22 30.04
CA ILE A 651 -13.77 9.42 29.30
C ILE A 651 -14.43 9.53 27.92
N GLY A 652 -15.24 8.54 27.52
CA GLY A 652 -15.89 8.51 26.23
C GLY A 652 -15.02 7.94 25.11
N HIS A 653 -13.90 7.31 25.44
CA HIS A 653 -12.98 6.72 24.47
C HIS A 653 -13.36 5.28 24.14
N ARG A 654 -12.79 4.71 23.07
CA ARG A 654 -13.03 3.30 22.72
C ARG A 654 -12.49 2.37 23.79
N VAL A 655 -13.27 1.34 24.11
CA VAL A 655 -12.89 0.25 24.99
C VAL A 655 -12.05 -0.78 24.23
N LEU A 656 -11.03 -1.35 24.86
CA LEU A 656 -10.23 -2.47 24.37
C LEU A 656 -10.14 -3.60 25.40
N GLY A 657 -9.79 -4.81 24.94
CA GLY A 657 -9.43 -5.93 25.80
C GLY A 657 -10.52 -6.38 26.77
N THR A 658 -11.80 -6.25 26.41
CA THR A 658 -12.94 -6.61 27.28
C THR A 658 -13.75 -7.75 26.67
N ARG A 659 -14.02 -8.81 27.44
CA ARG A 659 -14.99 -9.87 27.11
C ARG A 659 -16.27 -9.70 27.92
N MET A 660 -17.43 -9.80 27.27
CA MET A 660 -18.74 -9.87 27.90
C MET A 660 -19.40 -11.22 27.61
N VAL A 661 -19.63 -12.02 28.64
CA VAL A 661 -20.28 -13.33 28.55
C VAL A 661 -21.71 -13.21 29.04
N VAL A 662 -22.70 -13.55 28.20
CA VAL A 662 -24.12 -13.65 28.59
C VAL A 662 -24.46 -15.11 28.82
N ASN A 663 -24.82 -15.47 30.06
CA ASN A 663 -25.09 -16.86 30.45
C ASN A 663 -26.58 -17.14 30.71
N ASP A 664 -27.39 -16.13 31.03
CA ASP A 664 -28.82 -16.26 31.28
C ASP A 664 -29.55 -14.90 31.14
N GLY A 665 -30.88 -14.91 31.23
CA GLY A 665 -31.70 -13.71 31.22
C GLY A 665 -33.20 -14.02 31.22
N ALA A 666 -34.01 -13.04 30.84
CA ALA A 666 -35.46 -13.22 30.77
C ALA A 666 -36.10 -12.37 29.65
N THR A 667 -37.08 -12.97 29.00
CA THR A 667 -37.92 -12.38 27.95
C THR A 667 -39.37 -12.21 28.44
N HIS A 668 -40.15 -11.35 27.79
CA HIS A 668 -41.59 -11.20 27.98
C HIS A 668 -42.29 -11.23 26.61
N MET A 669 -43.36 -12.02 26.49
CA MET A 669 -43.97 -12.38 25.19
C MET A 669 -44.43 -11.17 24.36
N THR A 670 -44.81 -10.06 24.99
CA THR A 670 -45.32 -8.84 24.34
C THR A 670 -44.40 -7.63 24.45
N ASP A 671 -43.44 -7.63 25.39
CA ASP A 671 -42.68 -6.43 25.78
C ASP A 671 -41.17 -6.59 25.45
N SER A 672 -40.72 -7.77 25.02
CA SER A 672 -39.34 -7.96 24.57
C SER A 672 -39.14 -7.62 23.10
N SER A 673 -38.28 -6.64 22.85
CA SER A 673 -37.85 -6.23 21.51
C SER A 673 -36.32 -6.28 21.37
N GLU A 674 -35.83 -6.30 20.13
CA GLU A 674 -34.38 -6.16 19.86
C GLU A 674 -33.81 -4.87 20.48
N MET A 675 -34.57 -3.78 20.45
CA MET A 675 -34.14 -2.50 21.02
C MET A 675 -34.10 -2.54 22.56
N ALA A 676 -35.03 -3.26 23.20
CA ALA A 676 -35.02 -3.49 24.64
C ALA A 676 -33.78 -4.29 25.06
N PHE A 677 -33.46 -5.41 24.39
CA PHE A 677 -32.25 -6.20 24.68
C PHE A 677 -30.96 -5.43 24.40
N LYS A 678 -30.89 -4.69 23.29
CA LYS A 678 -29.75 -3.80 23.00
C LYS A 678 -29.54 -2.77 24.11
N THR A 679 -30.63 -2.12 24.55
CA THR A 679 -30.61 -1.06 25.57
C THR A 679 -30.31 -1.61 26.96
N ALA A 680 -30.85 -2.77 27.32
CA ALA A 680 -30.54 -3.49 28.56
C ALA A 680 -29.05 -3.86 28.61
N THR A 681 -28.49 -4.34 27.50
CA THR A 681 -27.06 -4.69 27.40
C THR A 681 -26.17 -3.45 27.55
N GLN A 682 -26.52 -2.32 26.92
CA GLN A 682 -25.81 -1.05 27.10
C GLN A 682 -25.83 -0.55 28.56
N GLN A 683 -26.93 -0.76 29.30
CA GLN A 683 -27.02 -0.40 30.71
C GLN A 683 -26.36 -1.42 31.66
N ALA A 684 -26.34 -2.70 31.29
CA ALA A 684 -25.57 -3.74 31.97
C ALA A 684 -24.07 -3.46 31.87
N PHE A 685 -23.58 -3.22 30.64
CA PHE A 685 -22.20 -2.87 30.33
C PHE A 685 -21.72 -1.68 31.17
N ARG A 686 -22.45 -0.55 31.16
CA ARG A 686 -22.06 0.64 31.96
C ARG A 686 -21.90 0.33 33.45
N LYS A 687 -22.83 -0.42 34.05
CA LYS A 687 -22.74 -0.83 35.47
C LYS A 687 -21.54 -1.76 35.73
N ALA A 688 -21.37 -2.77 34.87
CA ALA A 688 -20.28 -3.75 34.99
C ALA A 688 -18.90 -3.08 34.80
N PHE A 689 -18.78 -2.13 33.88
CA PHE A 689 -17.54 -1.45 33.53
C PHE A 689 -17.03 -0.59 34.68
N THR A 690 -17.89 0.25 35.28
CA THR A 690 -17.53 1.07 36.45
C THR A 690 -17.17 0.20 37.66
N ALA A 691 -17.83 -0.94 37.84
CA ALA A 691 -17.49 -1.90 38.89
C ALA A 691 -16.20 -2.71 38.62
N GLY A 692 -15.84 -2.92 37.35
CA GLY A 692 -14.68 -3.71 36.89
C GLY A 692 -13.31 -3.06 37.11
N LYS A 693 -13.23 -2.01 37.93
CA LYS A 693 -12.08 -1.11 38.12
C LYS A 693 -11.47 -0.70 36.77
N PRO A 694 -12.14 0.19 36.04
CA PRO A 694 -11.70 0.58 34.73
C PRO A 694 -10.41 1.39 34.81
N GLN A 695 -9.56 1.23 33.80
CA GLN A 695 -8.32 1.99 33.63
C GLN A 695 -8.32 2.72 32.29
N ILE A 696 -7.68 3.89 32.27
CA ILE A 696 -7.36 4.61 31.04
C ILE A 696 -6.03 4.07 30.50
N LEU A 697 -6.01 3.83 29.19
CA LEU A 697 -4.87 3.36 28.43
C LEU A 697 -4.35 4.48 27.53
N GLU A 698 -3.03 4.70 27.53
CA GLU A 698 -2.34 5.60 26.60
C GLU A 698 -1.60 4.80 25.52
N PRO A 699 -1.46 5.35 24.29
CA PRO A 699 -0.63 4.73 23.25
C PRO A 699 0.86 4.96 23.54
N GLN A 700 1.60 3.86 23.68
CA GLN A 700 3.06 3.86 23.74
C GLN A 700 3.65 3.84 22.33
N MET A 701 4.70 4.63 22.16
CA MET A 701 5.40 4.84 20.90
C MET A 701 6.83 4.33 21.06
N LYS A 702 7.15 3.27 20.30
CA LYS A 702 8.49 2.71 20.25
C LYS A 702 9.37 3.69 19.48
N THR A 703 10.16 4.43 20.24
CA THR A 703 10.98 5.54 19.81
C THR A 703 12.41 5.05 19.58
N THR A 704 12.96 5.35 18.41
CA THR A 704 14.35 5.12 18.04
C THR A 704 15.03 6.47 17.87
N ILE A 705 16.07 6.74 18.65
CA ILE A 705 16.83 7.99 18.61
C ILE A 705 18.26 7.68 18.18
N THR A 706 18.76 8.37 17.16
CA THR A 706 20.16 8.28 16.71
C THR A 706 20.83 9.64 16.90
N ALA A 707 21.99 9.67 17.57
CA ALA A 707 22.77 10.89 17.78
C ALA A 707 24.25 10.57 18.05
N PRO A 708 25.16 11.54 17.89
CA PRO A 708 26.57 11.41 18.29
C PRO A 708 26.74 11.04 19.77
N ASN A 709 27.74 10.22 20.06
CA ASN A 709 28.06 9.68 21.39
C ASN A 709 28.22 10.77 22.48
N GLU A 710 28.70 11.96 22.11
CA GLU A 710 28.81 13.15 22.97
C GLU A 710 27.48 13.59 23.63
N PHE A 711 26.31 13.24 23.08
CA PHE A 711 24.99 13.65 23.60
C PHE A 711 24.21 12.54 24.32
N GLN A 712 24.80 11.36 24.52
CA GLN A 712 24.10 10.19 25.08
C GLN A 712 23.44 10.49 26.44
N GLY A 713 24.18 11.10 27.36
CA GLY A 713 23.67 11.49 28.68
C GLY A 713 22.52 12.51 28.63
N ASN A 714 22.53 13.43 27.66
CA ASN A 714 21.47 14.42 27.49
C ASN A 714 20.16 13.76 27.02
N ILE A 715 20.25 12.79 26.10
CA ILE A 715 19.09 12.06 25.56
C ILE A 715 18.47 11.14 26.62
N VAL A 716 19.29 10.37 27.34
CA VAL A 716 18.81 9.56 28.48
C VAL A 716 18.16 10.46 29.54
N GLY A 717 18.75 11.63 29.82
CA GLY A 717 18.17 12.63 30.73
C GLY A 717 16.85 13.26 30.24
N LEU A 718 16.62 13.37 28.93
CA LEU A 718 15.34 13.81 28.36
C LEU A 718 14.25 12.73 28.44
N LEU A 719 14.61 11.47 28.18
CA LEU A 719 13.68 10.34 28.25
C LEU A 719 13.23 10.05 29.68
N ASN A 720 14.15 10.05 30.64
CA ASN A 720 13.82 9.89 32.05
C ASN A 720 12.89 11.02 32.57
N LYS A 721 13.03 12.26 32.06
CA LYS A 721 12.12 13.38 32.36
C LYS A 721 10.72 13.23 31.75
N ARG A 722 10.56 12.33 30.77
CA ARG A 722 9.29 12.02 30.07
C ARG A 722 8.72 10.66 30.49
N ASN A 723 9.28 10.03 31.53
CA ASN A 723 8.92 8.69 32.05
C ASN A 723 9.01 7.56 31.00
N SER A 724 9.84 7.72 29.98
CA SER A 724 10.04 6.71 28.93
C SER A 724 10.82 5.50 29.43
N THR A 725 10.47 4.31 28.97
CA THR A 725 11.18 3.05 29.32
C THR A 725 12.21 2.73 28.24
N ILE A 726 13.50 2.88 28.57
CA ILE A 726 14.61 2.54 27.66
C ILE A 726 14.77 1.02 27.60
N SER A 727 14.74 0.46 26.40
CA SER A 727 14.77 -0.99 26.14
C SER A 727 16.16 -1.48 25.73
N GLU A 728 16.86 -0.74 24.86
CA GLU A 728 18.14 -1.12 24.28
C GLU A 728 18.95 0.13 23.89
N THR A 729 20.28 0.01 23.83
CA THR A 729 21.17 1.06 23.31
C THR A 729 22.35 0.44 22.58
N ASP A 730 22.38 0.61 21.26
CA ASP A 730 23.42 0.18 20.32
C ASP A 730 24.45 1.32 20.19
N ILE A 731 25.71 1.10 20.55
CA ILE A 731 26.75 2.15 20.58
C ILE A 731 27.76 1.88 19.46
N GLY A 732 27.75 2.74 18.44
CA GLY A 732 28.73 2.78 17.36
C GLY A 732 29.96 3.61 17.71
N LEU A 733 30.85 3.77 16.73
CA LEU A 733 32.13 4.47 16.90
C LEU A 733 31.96 5.99 17.12
N GLU A 734 31.06 6.62 16.36
CA GLU A 734 30.78 8.07 16.45
C GLU A 734 29.36 8.37 16.96
N ASP A 735 28.39 7.52 16.62
CA ASP A 735 26.97 7.61 16.95
C ASP A 735 26.49 6.45 17.84
N PHE A 736 25.40 6.68 18.56
CA PHE A 736 24.62 5.62 19.21
C PHE A 736 23.18 5.66 18.71
N THR A 737 22.50 4.52 18.79
CA THR A 737 21.07 4.39 18.57
C THR A 737 20.39 3.78 19.80
N LEU A 738 19.44 4.51 20.37
CA LEU A 738 18.72 4.16 21.58
C LEU A 738 17.26 3.84 21.24
N TYR A 739 16.76 2.74 21.79
CA TYR A 739 15.38 2.27 21.63
C TYR A 739 14.66 2.38 22.97
N ALA A 740 13.49 3.03 22.99
CA ALA A 740 12.67 3.23 24.18
C ALA A 740 11.18 3.26 23.84
N ASP A 741 10.31 2.72 24.70
CA ASP A 741 8.87 2.99 24.63
C ASP A 741 8.54 4.29 25.38
N CYS A 742 7.83 5.20 24.71
CA CYS A 742 7.49 6.55 25.18
C CYS A 742 5.99 6.83 25.04
N SER A 743 5.35 7.44 26.03
CA SER A 743 3.95 7.87 25.89
C SER A 743 3.82 8.90 24.76
N LEU A 744 2.82 8.76 23.88
CA LEU A 744 2.59 9.74 22.82
C LEU A 744 2.30 11.14 23.40
N HIS A 745 1.59 11.22 24.53
CA HIS A 745 1.38 12.48 25.26
C HIS A 745 2.72 13.06 25.74
N SER A 746 3.62 12.20 26.22
CA SER A 746 4.96 12.60 26.61
C SER A 746 5.92 12.85 25.43
N MET A 747 5.48 12.81 24.17
CA MET A 747 6.34 13.02 22.98
C MET A 747 6.03 14.30 22.18
N PHE A 748 4.95 15.04 22.50
CA PHE A 748 4.71 16.35 21.88
C PHE A 748 5.88 17.31 22.07
N GLY A 749 6.22 18.04 21.00
CA GLY A 749 7.34 18.99 20.97
C GLY A 749 8.72 18.36 21.23
N PHE A 750 8.86 17.02 21.22
CA PHE A 750 10.12 16.35 21.51
C PHE A 750 11.22 16.71 20.50
N SER A 751 10.87 16.85 19.22
CA SER A 751 11.80 17.22 18.13
C SER A 751 12.63 18.47 18.45
N THR A 752 11.99 19.53 18.95
CA THR A 752 12.66 20.80 19.30
C THR A 752 13.58 20.63 20.50
N GLN A 753 13.20 19.82 21.50
CA GLN A 753 14.02 19.57 22.69
C GLN A 753 15.21 18.64 22.40
N LEU A 754 15.01 17.61 21.58
CA LEU A 754 16.09 16.73 21.10
C LEU A 754 17.13 17.57 20.35
N ARG A 755 16.70 18.35 19.35
CA ARG A 755 17.61 19.23 18.59
C ARG A 755 18.35 20.23 19.48
N ALA A 756 17.71 20.80 20.50
CA ALA A 756 18.40 21.65 21.46
C ALA A 756 19.46 20.89 22.29
N ALA A 757 19.15 19.67 22.74
CA ALA A 757 20.03 18.83 23.54
C ALA A 757 21.20 18.19 22.78
N THR A 758 21.11 18.12 21.44
CA THR A 758 22.09 17.49 20.54
C THR A 758 22.71 18.47 19.53
N GLN A 759 22.59 19.78 19.75
CA GLN A 759 23.06 20.83 18.81
C GLN A 759 22.57 20.64 17.36
N GLY A 760 21.36 20.12 17.19
CA GLY A 760 20.75 19.81 15.89
C GLY A 760 21.18 18.49 15.25
N LYS A 761 22.20 17.80 15.78
CA LYS A 761 22.76 16.54 15.23
C LYS A 761 21.99 15.26 15.57
N GLY A 762 20.86 15.37 16.25
CA GLY A 762 20.09 14.25 16.79
C GLY A 762 18.79 14.06 16.05
N GLU A 763 18.54 12.84 15.60
CA GLU A 763 17.35 12.44 14.85
C GLU A 763 16.56 11.40 15.66
N PHE A 764 15.26 11.33 15.43
CA PHE A 764 14.42 10.30 16.03
C PHE A 764 13.30 9.88 15.08
N SER A 765 12.80 8.68 15.31
CA SER A 765 11.56 8.16 14.74
C SER A 765 10.76 7.48 15.85
N MET A 766 9.43 7.45 15.72
CA MET A 766 8.55 6.75 16.65
C MET A 766 7.51 5.93 15.90
N GLU A 767 7.28 4.68 16.29
CA GLU A 767 6.21 3.84 15.73
C GLU A 767 5.22 3.45 16.83
N PHE A 768 3.93 3.33 16.51
CA PHE A 768 2.95 2.87 17.50
C PHE A 768 3.30 1.45 17.93
N SER A 769 3.54 1.28 19.24
CA SER A 769 4.03 0.05 19.86
C SER A 769 2.84 -0.79 20.34
N HIS A 770 2.12 -0.27 21.33
CA HIS A 770 0.98 -0.89 21.99
C HIS A 770 0.22 0.15 22.83
N TYR A 771 -0.90 -0.23 23.44
CA TYR A 771 -1.52 0.55 24.51
C TYR A 771 -1.04 0.05 25.87
N SER A 772 -0.73 0.95 26.81
CA SER A 772 -0.41 0.62 28.20
C SER A 772 -1.31 1.39 29.16
N THR A 773 -1.41 0.93 30.41
CA THR A 773 -2.02 1.71 31.51
C THR A 773 -1.35 3.08 31.62
N ALA A 774 -2.16 4.15 31.61
CA ALA A 774 -1.65 5.51 31.78
C ALA A 774 -1.18 5.76 33.24
N PRO A 775 -0.20 6.65 33.50
CA PRO A 775 0.23 6.99 34.85
C PRO A 775 -0.92 7.45 35.76
N GLY A 776 -0.90 7.10 37.04
CA GLY A 776 -1.97 7.42 38.01
C GLY A 776 -2.15 8.90 38.36
N ASN A 777 -1.45 9.80 37.67
CA ASN A 777 -1.64 11.26 37.69
C ASN A 777 -2.20 11.82 36.36
N LEU A 778 -2.47 10.94 35.40
CA LEU A 778 -3.15 11.16 34.11
C LEU A 778 -4.49 10.40 34.03
N GLN A 779 -4.78 9.54 35.03
CA GLN A 779 -6.08 8.92 35.27
C GLN A 779 -6.89 9.71 36.31
#